data_AF-A0A4Z1ICV2-F1
#
_entry.id   AF-A0A4Z1ICV2-F1
#
_cell.length_a   1.000
_cell.length_b   1.000
_cell.length_c   1.000
_cell.angle_alpha   90.00
_cell.angle_beta   90.00
_cell.angle_gamma   90.00
#
_symmetry.space_group_name_H-M   'P 1'
#
loop_
_entity.id
_entity.type
_entity.pdbx_description
1 polymer ?
#
loop_
_entity_poly.entity_id
_entity_poly.type
_entity_poly.pdbx_seq_one_letter_code
_entity_poly.pdbx_strand_id
1 'polypeptide(L)'
;MSAQVICYPLLGQTTVIAEKQVNVTVALFPHNDEETNWEVALWYGSKDMSWKKLDLARSDDDITILAADPKKSVLFFSKTLQRQSLNGQQVCYTVKYRRSGESAWRWVNDDPNPVGDAEIIFQNSSATLPLSSIEEYISNLSVDLHVKYHGQHEASDSSVWTLTYPIPAPVTSATEPSLQRITIGFPKDIVQYFALVKRMNFWLVPRHGGSKFELGEDDCQFYTEDAEPKAILVSFLRSDGMNFVMLALSINGVATTLKSGENGSITFIGKNENEEARDGIVICGVGKTVEEGITAAMDHAKKVVRGSLNAEPITSGKLEKFKDPKDKRNFHDELVYCTWNSLGSTLTSTTLFAALDDLGKSSIYPSTIIIDDGWQSTTPFGSETFPNQHRWSRFEASSTSFPEGLTKLSLGIKNAYPWIENIGVWHGILGYWGGIDPESEIGRKYKLRWVEINNSRRSGMWVVDACDVRRFYDDFYSFLVSCGISAVKLDTQGLLDDLKNDKDRRELIPAYQDAIHASLLSHFEDRVISCMSQYATNIFSPQILLSSSTHPSSKMAMRNSDDFWPNDPATHAWHIHTNSHTSHLTTHLENIIPDWDMFQTSSQIPHYSSYHAAARALSGGLLSITDTPSHHDSSIISRLSCTPFESSQSSNPSSPIILRTHPAKSTSIYPSSHSHRILKLRTSTIKTNIKVLGLFNTFSSGSITEIIRLEDFFPLSHSSLHKEDTTEENQETQEKEEQYILHSSSNNSLSPPIPLTARGTNTSKCLITLPNSGWEILTACRVYTIPLPLSLPPSSLSNLHPSPISISISNPPQQKTQTRTQQNPQPDTTPTINLAVLGLLNKFVGAAAILKSSFSFSISPPTSTSSSAPSSQTILNIHIQLKGTGILGLYISSPFPSSPSPSFKSPHSSPSSPHLTTLSISHLNISHLLPQHTKMDYLPHAHGFMVSIDLPSILSRGSDFDSRSKGKVIKDGKKCGDLFVFDDDEDGDGVVVDIGILV
;
A
#
# COMPACT_ATOMS: atom_id res chain seq x y z
N MET A 1 -20.66 -37.69 1.80
CA MET A 1 -20.20 -37.29 0.46
C MET A 1 -20.21 -35.77 0.41
N SER A 2 -19.18 -35.16 0.96
CA SER A 2 -19.03 -33.70 0.92
C SER A 2 -17.83 -33.40 0.04
N ALA A 3 -17.95 -32.32 -0.72
CA ALA A 3 -16.83 -31.69 -1.38
C ALA A 3 -16.89 -30.21 -1.01
N GLN A 4 -15.73 -29.63 -0.72
CA GLN A 4 -15.66 -28.18 -0.56
C GLN A 4 -15.61 -27.57 -1.96
N VAL A 5 -16.43 -26.54 -2.19
CA VAL A 5 -16.57 -25.87 -3.48
C VAL A 5 -16.05 -24.45 -3.33
N ILE A 6 -15.00 -24.11 -4.07
CA ILE A 6 -14.49 -22.75 -4.21
C ILE A 6 -14.74 -22.31 -5.64
N CYS A 7 -15.07 -21.04 -5.87
CA CYS A 7 -15.38 -20.57 -7.21
C CYS A 7 -14.95 -19.14 -7.46
N TYR A 8 -14.85 -18.84 -8.76
CA TYR A 8 -14.76 -17.49 -9.29
C TYR A 8 -15.83 -17.29 -10.38
N PRO A 9 -16.61 -16.19 -10.38
CA PRO A 9 -16.82 -15.24 -9.27
C PRO A 9 -17.15 -15.90 -7.92
N LEU A 10 -16.99 -15.19 -6.81
CA LEU A 10 -17.08 -15.80 -5.48
C LEU A 10 -18.55 -15.98 -5.05
N LEU A 11 -18.91 -17.15 -4.50
CA LEU A 11 -20.23 -17.39 -3.90
C LEU A 11 -20.45 -16.50 -2.67
N GLY A 12 -21.70 -16.10 -2.45
CA GLY A 12 -22.08 -15.19 -1.36
C GLY A 12 -21.60 -13.74 -1.54
N GLN A 13 -21.04 -13.39 -2.70
CA GLN A 13 -20.45 -12.08 -2.97
C GLN A 13 -20.97 -11.48 -4.28
N THR A 14 -20.93 -10.14 -4.34
CA THR A 14 -21.22 -9.38 -5.55
C THR A 14 -19.92 -9.12 -6.33
N THR A 15 -19.89 -9.44 -7.61
CA THR A 15 -18.75 -9.21 -8.51
C THR A 15 -19.19 -8.40 -9.73
N VAL A 16 -18.51 -7.28 -9.98
CA VAL A 16 -18.72 -6.47 -11.18
C VAL A 16 -17.79 -6.97 -12.29
N ILE A 17 -18.35 -7.25 -13.46
CA ILE A 17 -17.63 -7.71 -14.65
C ILE A 17 -17.79 -6.66 -15.75
N ALA A 18 -16.68 -6.07 -16.18
CA ALA A 18 -16.66 -5.05 -17.24
C ALA A 18 -16.98 -5.63 -18.63
N GLU A 19 -16.64 -6.90 -18.83
CA GLU A 19 -16.84 -7.61 -20.09
C GLU A 19 -18.29 -8.09 -20.28
N LYS A 20 -18.63 -8.53 -21.49
CA LYS A 20 -19.95 -9.16 -21.77
C LYS A 20 -20.00 -10.64 -21.39
N GLN A 21 -18.93 -11.18 -20.84
CA GLN A 21 -18.80 -12.58 -20.49
C GLN A 21 -17.91 -12.75 -19.26
N VAL A 22 -18.02 -13.88 -18.58
CA VAL A 22 -17.13 -14.25 -17.48
C VAL A 22 -16.83 -15.74 -17.53
N ASN A 23 -15.56 -16.10 -17.40
CA ASN A 23 -15.15 -17.49 -17.26
C ASN A 23 -15.34 -17.94 -15.81
N VAL A 24 -16.47 -18.61 -15.55
CA VAL A 24 -16.79 -19.18 -14.25
C VAL A 24 -15.91 -20.40 -14.04
N THR A 25 -15.15 -20.41 -12.94
CA THR A 25 -14.27 -21.52 -12.55
C THR A 25 -14.69 -22.03 -11.18
N VAL A 26 -14.79 -23.35 -11.04
CA VAL A 26 -15.07 -24.06 -9.80
C VAL A 26 -13.90 -24.97 -9.49
N ALA A 27 -13.32 -24.81 -8.30
CA ALA A 27 -12.37 -25.73 -7.69
C ALA A 27 -13.11 -26.61 -6.68
N LEU A 28 -13.15 -27.91 -6.96
CA LEU A 28 -13.83 -28.90 -6.15
C LEU A 28 -12.80 -29.71 -5.35
N PHE A 29 -12.95 -29.76 -4.03
CA PHE A 29 -12.11 -30.53 -3.12
C PHE A 29 -12.88 -31.70 -2.51
N PRO A 30 -12.73 -32.93 -3.04
CA PRO A 30 -13.36 -34.12 -2.47
C PRO A 30 -12.81 -34.40 -1.06
N HIS A 31 -13.66 -34.77 -0.10
CA HIS A 31 -13.20 -35.07 1.27
C HIS A 31 -12.53 -36.46 1.42
N ASN A 32 -12.70 -37.37 0.45
CA ASN A 32 -12.23 -38.77 0.49
C ASN A 32 -11.63 -39.22 -0.90
N ASP A 33 -10.60 -38.55 -1.44
CA ASP A 33 -9.98 -38.77 -2.78
C ASP A 33 -9.79 -40.26 -3.19
N GLU A 34 -9.98 -40.74 -4.44
CA GLU A 34 -9.45 -40.29 -5.75
C GLU A 34 -10.40 -40.61 -6.96
N GLU A 35 -11.71 -40.38 -6.91
CA GLU A 35 -12.54 -40.64 -8.10
C GLU A 35 -12.48 -39.47 -9.11
N THR A 36 -11.97 -39.72 -10.31
CA THR A 36 -11.90 -38.77 -11.45
C THR A 36 -13.27 -38.44 -12.09
N ASN A 37 -14.36 -38.94 -11.50
CA ASN A 37 -15.70 -38.94 -12.07
C ASN A 37 -16.61 -37.96 -11.32
N TRP A 38 -16.33 -36.65 -11.41
CA TRP A 38 -17.19 -35.61 -10.84
C TRP A 38 -17.83 -34.78 -11.95
N GLU A 39 -19.08 -34.39 -11.73
CA GLU A 39 -19.82 -33.46 -12.58
C GLU A 39 -20.20 -32.23 -11.76
N VAL A 40 -19.99 -31.05 -12.35
CA VAL A 40 -20.31 -29.77 -11.74
C VAL A 40 -21.17 -28.96 -12.71
N ALA A 41 -22.23 -28.36 -12.21
CA ALA A 41 -23.11 -27.51 -12.99
C ALA A 41 -23.40 -26.20 -12.25
N LEU A 42 -23.40 -25.12 -13.03
CA LEU A 42 -23.89 -23.82 -12.62
C LEU A 42 -25.42 -23.81 -12.74
N TRP A 43 -26.10 -23.33 -11.71
CA TRP A 43 -27.49 -22.88 -11.83
C TRP A 43 -27.49 -21.37 -11.75
N TYR A 44 -28.08 -20.68 -12.73
CA TYR A 44 -28.04 -19.22 -12.81
C TYR A 44 -29.36 -18.62 -13.30
N GLY A 45 -29.68 -17.39 -12.90
CA GLY A 45 -30.90 -16.69 -13.26
C GLY A 45 -30.98 -15.30 -12.64
N SER A 46 -32.13 -14.64 -12.73
CA SER A 46 -32.43 -13.48 -11.86
C SER A 46 -32.98 -13.97 -10.52
N LYS A 47 -32.93 -13.15 -9.47
CA LYS A 47 -33.44 -13.50 -8.13
C LYS A 47 -34.90 -14.00 -8.15
N ASP A 48 -35.69 -13.51 -9.10
CA ASP A 48 -37.15 -13.72 -9.14
C ASP A 48 -37.63 -14.70 -10.24
N MET A 49 -36.73 -15.30 -11.04
CA MET A 49 -37.09 -16.18 -12.17
C MET A 49 -36.65 -17.64 -12.01
N SER A 50 -37.14 -18.51 -12.90
CA SER A 50 -36.71 -19.91 -13.04
C SER A 50 -35.23 -20.01 -13.43
N TRP A 51 -34.43 -20.63 -12.56
CA TRP A 51 -33.01 -20.86 -12.77
C TRP A 51 -32.75 -21.75 -14.00
N LYS A 52 -31.65 -21.50 -14.72
CA LYS A 52 -31.17 -22.29 -15.85
C LYS A 52 -29.93 -23.08 -15.45
N LYS A 53 -29.78 -24.29 -16.00
CA LYS A 53 -28.60 -25.14 -15.82
C LYS A 53 -27.54 -24.84 -16.89
N LEU A 54 -26.28 -24.78 -16.49
CA LEU A 54 -25.11 -24.74 -17.37
C LEU A 54 -24.07 -25.73 -16.86
N ASP A 55 -23.91 -26.85 -17.56
CA ASP A 55 -22.90 -27.86 -17.25
C ASP A 55 -21.48 -27.30 -17.47
N LEU A 56 -20.61 -27.42 -16.47
CA LEU A 56 -19.21 -27.00 -16.53
C LEU A 56 -18.35 -28.15 -17.08
N ALA A 57 -17.35 -27.80 -17.90
CA ALA A 57 -16.40 -28.78 -18.42
C ALA A 57 -15.25 -28.93 -17.43
N ARG A 58 -14.72 -30.15 -17.28
CA ARG A 58 -13.46 -30.36 -16.57
C ARG A 58 -12.34 -29.64 -17.32
N SER A 59 -11.51 -28.92 -16.58
CA SER A 59 -10.35 -28.20 -17.11
C SER A 59 -9.10 -29.01 -16.79
N ASP A 60 -8.38 -29.42 -17.82
CA ASP A 60 -7.06 -30.08 -17.68
C ASP A 60 -5.92 -29.07 -17.51
N ASP A 61 -6.22 -27.75 -17.58
CA ASP A 61 -5.28 -26.69 -17.25
C ASP A 61 -5.05 -26.67 -15.73
N ASP A 62 -3.84 -27.05 -15.29
CA ASP A 62 -3.44 -27.02 -13.88
C ASP A 62 -3.32 -25.56 -13.40
N ILE A 63 -4.41 -25.00 -12.86
CA ILE A 63 -4.41 -23.73 -12.13
C ILE A 63 -3.32 -23.81 -11.06
N THR A 64 -2.38 -22.87 -11.08
CA THR A 64 -1.20 -22.92 -10.21
C THR A 64 -1.60 -22.82 -8.74
N ILE A 65 -1.06 -23.70 -7.90
CA ILE A 65 -1.26 -23.67 -6.44
C ILE A 65 -0.01 -23.06 -5.81
N LEU A 66 -0.09 -21.81 -5.32
CA LEU A 66 1.08 -21.10 -4.78
C LEU A 66 1.18 -21.17 -3.24
N ALA A 67 0.04 -21.23 -2.55
CA ALA A 67 0.00 -21.26 -1.09
C ALA A 67 -1.24 -22.04 -0.63
N ALA A 68 -1.25 -23.37 -0.78
CA ALA A 68 -2.28 -24.23 -0.19
C ALA A 68 -1.64 -25.40 0.57
N ASP A 69 -2.43 -26.07 1.42
CA ASP A 69 -2.05 -27.38 1.95
C ASP A 69 -1.98 -28.36 0.76
N PRO A 70 -0.79 -28.84 0.37
CA PRO A 70 -0.61 -29.65 -0.84
C PRO A 70 -1.24 -31.06 -0.74
N LYS A 71 -1.88 -31.39 0.39
CA LYS A 71 -2.39 -32.73 0.70
C LYS A 71 -3.79 -33.03 0.17
N LYS A 72 -4.52 -32.08 -0.41
CA LYS A 72 -5.88 -32.30 -0.94
C LYS A 72 -5.89 -32.28 -2.47
N SER A 73 -6.46 -33.31 -3.10
CA SER A 73 -6.67 -33.27 -4.55
C SER A 73 -7.74 -32.22 -4.88
N VAL A 74 -7.49 -31.45 -5.93
CA VAL A 74 -8.41 -30.43 -6.43
C VAL A 74 -8.78 -30.73 -7.87
N LEU A 75 -10.06 -30.62 -8.20
CA LEU A 75 -10.58 -30.78 -9.55
C LEU A 75 -11.14 -29.45 -10.03
N PHE A 76 -10.67 -28.99 -11.19
CA PHE A 76 -11.13 -27.73 -11.77
C PHE A 76 -12.17 -27.95 -12.86
N PHE A 77 -13.22 -27.15 -12.81
CA PHE A 77 -14.28 -27.10 -13.80
C PHE A 77 -14.49 -25.67 -14.24
N SER A 78 -14.65 -25.42 -15.53
CA SER A 78 -14.89 -24.06 -16.01
C SER A 78 -15.83 -24.01 -17.21
N LYS A 79 -16.48 -22.85 -17.35
CA LYS A 79 -17.24 -22.48 -18.55
C LYS A 79 -17.46 -20.99 -18.60
N THR A 80 -17.50 -20.45 -19.82
CA THR A 80 -17.83 -19.05 -20.04
C THR A 80 -19.33 -18.83 -19.96
N LEU A 81 -19.77 -17.93 -19.07
CA LEU A 81 -21.13 -17.42 -18.98
C LEU A 81 -21.23 -16.12 -19.78
N GLN A 82 -22.17 -16.06 -20.72
CA GLN A 82 -22.39 -14.94 -21.65
C GLN A 82 -23.54 -14.05 -21.18
N ARG A 83 -23.37 -12.71 -21.18
CA ARG A 83 -24.41 -11.72 -20.86
C ARG A 83 -25.64 -11.87 -21.75
N GLN A 84 -25.46 -12.11 -23.05
CA GLN A 84 -26.55 -12.17 -24.04
C GLN A 84 -27.57 -13.29 -23.75
N SER A 85 -27.19 -14.31 -22.98
CA SER A 85 -28.06 -15.41 -22.58
C SER A 85 -29.05 -15.04 -21.47
N LEU A 86 -29.08 -13.77 -21.05
CA LEU A 86 -29.73 -13.26 -19.84
C LEU A 86 -30.63 -12.04 -20.13
N ASN A 87 -31.75 -11.96 -19.42
CA ASN A 87 -32.65 -10.80 -19.45
C ASN A 87 -32.27 -9.83 -18.32
N GLY A 88 -31.13 -9.12 -18.44
CA GLY A 88 -30.71 -8.14 -17.43
C GLY A 88 -29.20 -7.89 -17.37
N GLN A 89 -28.79 -6.93 -16.54
CA GLN A 89 -27.38 -6.66 -16.21
C GLN A 89 -26.90 -7.49 -15.00
N GLN A 90 -27.83 -7.96 -14.17
CA GLN A 90 -27.53 -8.73 -12.97
C GLN A 90 -27.90 -10.20 -13.13
N VAL A 91 -27.08 -11.07 -12.54
CA VAL A 91 -27.28 -12.52 -12.52
C VAL A 91 -26.91 -13.06 -11.16
N CYS A 92 -27.79 -13.87 -10.58
CA CYS A 92 -27.43 -14.71 -9.46
C CYS A 92 -27.09 -16.11 -9.95
N TYR A 93 -26.09 -16.73 -9.33
CA TYR A 93 -25.81 -18.15 -9.56
C TYR A 93 -25.43 -18.89 -8.30
N THR A 94 -25.59 -20.21 -8.36
CA THR A 94 -25.13 -21.17 -7.35
C THR A 94 -24.57 -22.40 -8.05
N VAL A 95 -23.94 -23.28 -7.28
CA VAL A 95 -23.24 -24.46 -7.80
C VAL A 95 -23.89 -25.74 -7.32
N LYS A 96 -24.03 -26.71 -8.23
CA LYS A 96 -24.31 -28.11 -7.88
C LYS A 96 -23.18 -29.02 -8.31
N TYR A 97 -23.02 -30.11 -7.57
CA TYR A 97 -22.06 -31.15 -7.88
C TYR A 97 -22.62 -32.55 -7.59
N ARG A 98 -22.09 -33.56 -8.28
CA ARG A 98 -22.36 -35.00 -8.05
C ARG A 98 -21.23 -35.86 -8.58
N ARG A 99 -21.20 -37.14 -8.20
CA ARG A 99 -20.37 -38.15 -8.88
C ARG A 99 -21.03 -38.56 -10.20
N SER A 100 -20.22 -38.80 -11.23
CA SER A 100 -20.72 -39.25 -12.54
C SER A 100 -21.45 -40.59 -12.38
N GLY A 101 -22.64 -40.69 -12.97
CA GLY A 101 -23.52 -41.87 -12.86
C GLY A 101 -24.51 -41.83 -11.69
N GLU A 102 -24.37 -40.93 -10.72
CA GLU A 102 -25.40 -40.73 -9.69
C GLU A 102 -26.56 -39.86 -10.21
N SER A 103 -27.79 -40.18 -9.81
CA SER A 103 -28.97 -39.43 -10.23
C SER A 103 -29.18 -38.13 -9.45
N ALA A 104 -28.76 -38.07 -8.20
CA ALA A 104 -29.00 -36.94 -7.31
C ALA A 104 -27.88 -35.87 -7.39
N TRP A 105 -28.27 -34.61 -7.55
CA TRP A 105 -27.36 -33.46 -7.42
C TRP A 105 -27.40 -32.90 -6.00
N ARG A 106 -26.25 -32.45 -5.49
CA ARG A 106 -26.17 -31.68 -4.23
C ARG A 106 -25.99 -30.21 -4.53
N TRP A 107 -26.70 -29.35 -3.79
CA TRP A 107 -26.45 -27.91 -3.83
C TRP A 107 -25.30 -27.56 -2.88
N VAL A 108 -24.46 -26.61 -3.28
CA VAL A 108 -23.40 -26.08 -2.39
C VAL A 108 -23.98 -25.45 -1.12
N ASN A 109 -25.18 -24.86 -1.21
CA ASN A 109 -25.86 -24.22 -0.09
C ASN A 109 -26.70 -25.18 0.79
N ASP A 110 -26.73 -26.48 0.46
CA ASP A 110 -27.29 -27.50 1.37
C ASP A 110 -26.24 -28.01 2.38
N ASP A 111 -24.99 -27.57 2.27
CA ASP A 111 -23.92 -27.89 3.23
C ASP A 111 -24.23 -27.24 4.59
N PRO A 112 -23.88 -27.88 5.73
CA PRO A 112 -24.02 -27.28 7.07
C PRO A 112 -23.55 -25.83 7.22
N ASN A 113 -22.58 -25.39 6.40
CA ASN A 113 -22.13 -24.00 6.34
C ASN A 113 -22.41 -23.42 4.94
N PRO A 114 -23.64 -22.93 4.67
CA PRO A 114 -23.98 -22.39 3.36
C PRO A 114 -23.16 -21.13 3.05
N VAL A 115 -22.64 -21.05 1.83
CA VAL A 115 -21.80 -19.92 1.38
C VAL A 115 -22.61 -18.79 0.73
N GLY A 116 -23.88 -19.04 0.39
CA GLY A 116 -24.75 -18.10 -0.29
C GLY A 116 -24.61 -18.14 -1.81
N ASP A 117 -25.45 -17.40 -2.52
CA ASP A 117 -25.40 -17.31 -3.98
C ASP A 117 -24.46 -16.18 -4.42
N ALA A 118 -23.78 -16.38 -5.55
CA ALA A 118 -22.97 -15.32 -6.17
C ALA A 118 -23.88 -14.34 -6.92
N GLU A 119 -23.54 -13.06 -6.91
CA GLU A 119 -24.21 -12.02 -7.71
C GLU A 119 -23.20 -11.40 -8.69
N ILE A 120 -23.45 -11.55 -9.99
CA ILE A 120 -22.66 -10.93 -11.05
C ILE A 120 -23.41 -9.71 -11.57
N ILE A 121 -22.71 -8.57 -11.64
CA ILE A 121 -23.18 -7.38 -12.34
C ILE A 121 -22.33 -7.20 -13.60
N PHE A 122 -22.92 -7.41 -14.78
CA PHE A 122 -22.28 -7.07 -16.04
C PHE A 122 -22.41 -5.58 -16.29
N GLN A 123 -21.31 -4.86 -16.10
CA GLN A 123 -21.26 -3.41 -16.19
C GLN A 123 -21.71 -2.93 -17.57
N ASN A 124 -22.51 -1.86 -17.60
CA ASN A 124 -23.07 -1.35 -18.85
C ASN A 124 -22.07 -0.49 -19.64
N SER A 125 -21.28 -1.11 -20.52
CA SER A 125 -20.29 -0.43 -21.36
C SER A 125 -20.88 0.56 -22.39
N SER A 126 -22.18 0.48 -22.67
CA SER A 126 -22.89 1.32 -23.67
C SER A 126 -23.76 2.42 -23.06
N ALA A 127 -23.76 2.58 -21.72
CA ALA A 127 -24.36 3.76 -21.13
C ALA A 127 -23.50 4.97 -21.50
N THR A 128 -23.93 5.72 -22.51
CA THR A 128 -23.61 7.15 -22.56
C THR A 128 -24.04 7.70 -21.20
N LEU A 129 -23.07 8.04 -20.33
CA LEU A 129 -23.34 8.72 -19.06
C LEU A 129 -24.29 9.87 -19.39
N PRO A 130 -25.54 9.87 -18.91
CA PRO A 130 -26.46 10.90 -19.34
C PRO A 130 -25.92 12.24 -18.85
N LEU A 131 -25.65 13.10 -19.82
CA LEU A 131 -24.53 14.06 -19.78
C LEU A 131 -24.70 15.23 -18.79
N SER A 132 -25.71 15.25 -17.92
CA SER A 132 -25.90 16.41 -17.02
C SER A 132 -26.80 16.24 -15.78
N SER A 133 -27.66 15.22 -15.68
CA SER A 133 -28.70 15.15 -14.63
C SER A 133 -28.31 14.23 -13.47
N ILE A 134 -28.30 14.75 -12.25
CA ILE A 134 -27.98 13.98 -11.04
C ILE A 134 -29.15 13.10 -10.57
N GLU A 135 -30.36 13.37 -11.04
CA GLU A 135 -31.63 12.71 -10.70
C GLU A 135 -31.70 11.24 -11.17
N GLU A 136 -30.72 10.83 -11.97
CA GLU A 136 -30.50 9.43 -12.34
C GLU A 136 -29.89 8.61 -11.21
N TYR A 137 -29.13 9.27 -10.34
CA TYR A 137 -28.43 8.69 -9.20
C TYR A 137 -29.19 8.92 -7.89
N ILE A 138 -29.95 10.01 -7.80
CA ILE A 138 -30.73 10.40 -6.63
C ILE A 138 -32.19 10.61 -7.00
N SER A 139 -33.11 9.90 -6.36
CA SER A 139 -34.56 10.13 -6.47
C SER A 139 -35.04 11.08 -5.39
N ASN A 140 -36.11 11.82 -5.69
CA ASN A 140 -36.67 12.84 -4.79
C ASN A 140 -35.61 13.84 -4.31
N LEU A 141 -34.80 14.33 -5.25
CA LEU A 141 -33.79 15.34 -4.97
C LEU A 141 -34.45 16.58 -4.35
N SER A 142 -33.91 17.08 -3.24
CA SER A 142 -34.44 18.27 -2.58
C SER A 142 -34.34 19.50 -3.50
N VAL A 143 -35.43 20.28 -3.51
CA VAL A 143 -35.54 21.54 -4.26
C VAL A 143 -34.68 22.67 -3.66
N ASP A 144 -34.25 22.51 -2.41
CA ASP A 144 -33.45 23.52 -1.72
C ASP A 144 -31.94 23.40 -2.04
N LEU A 145 -31.54 22.35 -2.76
CA LEU A 145 -30.15 22.13 -3.19
C LEU A 145 -29.88 22.80 -4.53
N HIS A 146 -28.77 23.52 -4.60
CA HIS A 146 -28.25 24.02 -5.87
C HIS A 146 -27.27 23.01 -6.45
N VAL A 147 -27.64 22.40 -7.59
CA VAL A 147 -26.81 21.41 -8.29
C VAL A 147 -26.07 22.06 -9.44
N LYS A 148 -24.75 21.87 -9.49
CA LYS A 148 -23.90 22.32 -10.58
C LYS A 148 -23.15 21.15 -11.20
N TYR A 149 -23.34 20.93 -12.50
CA TYR A 149 -22.54 19.98 -13.26
C TYR A 149 -21.21 20.60 -13.71
N HIS A 150 -20.11 19.85 -13.60
CA HIS A 150 -18.76 20.33 -13.91
C HIS A 150 -18.11 19.62 -15.11
N GLY A 151 -18.86 18.78 -15.82
CA GLY A 151 -18.33 17.99 -16.93
C GLY A 151 -17.72 16.66 -16.45
N GLN A 152 -16.91 16.08 -17.33
CA GLN A 152 -16.23 14.82 -17.10
C GLN A 152 -14.78 15.04 -16.65
N HIS A 153 -14.31 14.18 -15.77
CA HIS A 153 -12.92 14.13 -15.33
C HIS A 153 -12.01 13.65 -16.47
N GLU A 154 -10.95 14.41 -16.76
CA GLU A 154 -10.12 14.23 -17.96
C GLU A 154 -9.51 12.82 -18.12
N ALA A 155 -9.16 12.15 -17.03
CA ALA A 155 -8.48 10.85 -17.09
C ALA A 155 -9.42 9.63 -17.08
N SER A 156 -10.63 9.77 -16.56
CA SER A 156 -11.54 8.63 -16.30
C SER A 156 -12.91 8.78 -16.95
N ASP A 157 -13.19 9.90 -17.60
CA ASP A 157 -14.50 10.29 -18.13
C ASP A 157 -15.61 10.33 -17.05
N SER A 158 -15.23 10.32 -15.77
CA SER A 158 -16.15 10.31 -14.63
C SER A 158 -16.88 11.65 -14.55
N SER A 159 -18.22 11.61 -14.55
CA SER A 159 -19.01 12.84 -14.40
C SER A 159 -18.92 13.39 -12.97
N VAL A 160 -18.84 14.72 -12.85
CA VAL A 160 -18.70 15.40 -11.55
C VAL A 160 -19.77 16.49 -11.36
N TRP A 161 -20.39 16.51 -10.18
CA TRP A 161 -21.33 17.54 -9.75
C TRP A 161 -20.93 18.11 -8.39
N THR A 162 -21.40 19.31 -8.12
CA THR A 162 -21.38 19.92 -6.79
C THR A 162 -22.81 20.23 -6.37
N LEU A 163 -23.17 19.80 -5.15
CA LEU A 163 -24.44 20.11 -4.49
C LEU A 163 -24.12 21.11 -3.39
N THR A 164 -24.72 22.30 -3.46
CA THR A 164 -24.55 23.33 -2.44
C THR A 164 -25.85 23.61 -1.71
N TYR A 165 -25.74 23.87 -0.41
CA TYR A 165 -26.84 24.30 0.43
C TYR A 165 -26.40 25.49 1.29
N PRO A 166 -27.14 26.62 1.29
CA PRO A 166 -26.79 27.78 2.08
C PRO A 166 -27.03 27.50 3.58
N ILE A 167 -25.99 27.67 4.39
CA ILE A 167 -26.06 27.50 5.85
C ILE A 167 -25.98 28.89 6.49
N PRO A 168 -26.99 29.31 7.28
CA PRO A 168 -26.99 30.62 7.92
C PRO A 168 -25.84 30.75 8.92
N ALA A 169 -25.48 31.99 9.25
CA ALA A 169 -24.55 32.27 10.35
C ALA A 169 -25.14 31.81 11.71
N PRO A 170 -24.31 31.48 12.72
CA PRO A 170 -24.76 31.26 14.08
C PRO A 170 -25.53 32.47 14.62
N VAL A 171 -26.69 32.26 15.23
CA VAL A 171 -27.47 33.32 15.87
C VAL A 171 -27.01 33.45 17.32
N THR A 172 -26.57 34.64 17.73
CA THR A 172 -25.98 34.95 19.05
C THR A 172 -26.82 34.60 20.28
N SER A 173 -28.10 34.26 20.12
CA SER A 173 -29.02 33.86 21.20
C SER A 173 -29.50 32.40 21.12
N ALA A 174 -29.08 31.63 20.12
CA ALA A 174 -29.47 30.24 19.98
C ALA A 174 -28.45 29.33 20.69
N THR A 175 -28.94 28.46 21.57
CA THR A 175 -28.14 27.46 22.29
C THR A 175 -27.54 26.37 21.41
N GLU A 176 -27.81 26.40 20.09
CA GLU A 176 -27.23 25.47 19.13
C GLU A 176 -26.47 26.21 18.01
N PRO A 177 -25.31 25.70 17.58
CA PRO A 177 -24.64 26.18 16.36
C PRO A 177 -25.61 26.15 15.17
N SER A 178 -25.36 26.89 14.09
CA SER A 178 -26.17 26.84 12.87
C SER A 178 -26.01 25.50 12.14
N LEU A 179 -26.51 24.45 12.77
CA LEU A 179 -26.56 23.09 12.28
C LEU A 179 -27.78 22.99 11.37
N GLN A 180 -27.54 22.83 10.08
CA GLN A 180 -28.58 22.56 9.11
C GLN A 180 -28.60 21.08 8.77
N ARG A 181 -29.82 20.54 8.72
CA ARG A 181 -30.08 19.16 8.32
C ARG A 181 -31.12 19.19 7.22
N ILE A 182 -30.76 18.69 6.04
CA ILE A 182 -31.70 18.53 4.94
C ILE A 182 -31.55 17.15 4.33
N THR A 183 -32.66 16.57 3.90
CA THR A 183 -32.63 15.35 3.09
C THR A 183 -32.21 15.71 1.68
N ILE A 184 -31.14 15.10 1.17
CA ILE A 184 -30.72 15.25 -0.23
C ILE A 184 -31.69 14.50 -1.15
N GLY A 185 -32.03 13.27 -0.80
CA GLY A 185 -32.90 12.38 -1.58
C GLY A 185 -32.61 10.91 -1.25
N PHE A 186 -32.99 9.99 -2.14
CA PHE A 186 -32.75 8.55 -1.99
C PHE A 186 -31.82 8.04 -3.10
N PRO A 187 -30.78 7.26 -2.78
CA PRO A 187 -29.90 6.72 -3.80
C PRO A 187 -30.66 5.70 -4.66
N LYS A 188 -30.49 5.78 -5.98
CA LYS A 188 -31.21 4.93 -6.95
C LYS A 188 -30.41 3.69 -7.31
N ASP A 189 -31.13 2.59 -7.50
CA ASP A 189 -30.63 1.32 -8.05
C ASP A 189 -29.46 0.71 -7.27
N ILE A 190 -29.42 0.91 -5.95
CA ILE A 190 -28.29 0.49 -5.12
C ILE A 190 -28.28 -1.01 -4.82
N VAL A 191 -27.09 -1.60 -4.89
CA VAL A 191 -26.82 -3.00 -4.54
C VAL A 191 -26.09 -3.07 -3.22
N GLN A 192 -25.04 -2.26 -3.06
CA GLN A 192 -24.22 -2.16 -1.86
C GLN A 192 -23.75 -0.72 -1.67
N TYR A 193 -23.39 -0.35 -0.44
CA TYR A 193 -22.69 0.90 -0.16
C TYR A 193 -21.46 0.68 0.70
N PHE A 194 -20.55 1.63 0.59
CA PHE A 194 -19.39 1.82 1.44
C PHE A 194 -19.38 3.27 1.94
N ALA A 195 -18.98 3.51 3.17
CA ALA A 195 -18.80 4.86 3.71
C ALA A 195 -17.61 4.93 4.65
N LEU A 196 -16.90 6.06 4.66
CA LEU A 196 -15.96 6.41 5.72
C LEU A 196 -16.67 7.33 6.70
N VAL A 197 -16.94 6.81 7.90
CA VAL A 197 -17.66 7.52 8.96
C VAL A 197 -16.72 7.94 10.07
N LYS A 198 -17.01 9.07 10.71
CA LYS A 198 -16.36 9.48 11.94
C LYS A 198 -16.76 8.52 13.06
N ARG A 199 -15.82 7.75 13.62
CA ARG A 199 -16.01 6.97 14.86
C ARG A 199 -15.90 7.87 16.09
N MET A 200 -14.92 8.76 16.06
CA MET A 200 -14.73 9.88 16.98
C MET A 200 -14.29 11.08 16.14
N ASN A 201 -14.01 12.21 16.79
CA ASN A 201 -13.36 13.33 16.10
C ASN A 201 -11.91 13.00 15.65
N PHE A 202 -11.35 11.87 16.04
CA PHE A 202 -9.99 11.48 15.66
C PHE A 202 -9.89 10.59 14.42
N TRP A 203 -10.87 9.70 14.21
CA TRP A 203 -10.71 8.53 13.33
C TRP A 203 -11.87 8.33 12.36
N LEU A 204 -11.52 7.95 11.15
CA LEU A 204 -12.43 7.41 10.15
C LEU A 204 -12.46 5.89 10.24
N VAL A 205 -13.67 5.33 10.12
CA VAL A 205 -13.87 3.89 10.05
C VAL A 205 -14.77 3.52 8.86
N PRO A 206 -14.51 2.37 8.22
CA PRO A 206 -15.33 1.92 7.11
C PRO A 206 -16.67 1.34 7.59
N ARG A 207 -17.75 1.70 6.92
CA ARG A 207 -19.11 1.15 7.07
C ARG A 207 -19.59 0.63 5.73
N HIS A 208 -20.38 -0.44 5.79
CA HIS A 208 -20.76 -1.24 4.63
C HIS A 208 -22.21 -1.68 4.79
N GLY A 209 -22.91 -1.87 3.69
CA GLY A 209 -24.20 -2.52 3.71
C GLY A 209 -24.76 -2.78 2.31
N GLY A 210 -26.00 -3.27 2.28
CA GLY A 210 -26.68 -3.69 1.05
C GLY A 210 -27.44 -2.56 0.35
N SER A 211 -28.63 -2.88 -0.13
CA SER A 211 -29.49 -1.99 -0.93
C SER A 211 -30.28 -0.95 -0.12
N LYS A 212 -30.12 -0.90 1.20
CA LYS A 212 -30.71 0.14 2.06
C LYS A 212 -29.59 0.89 2.75
N PHE A 213 -29.50 2.20 2.53
CA PHE A 213 -28.42 3.01 3.08
C PHE A 213 -28.62 3.27 4.58
N GLU A 214 -27.87 2.56 5.42
CA GLU A 214 -27.97 2.67 6.88
C GLU A 214 -26.58 2.67 7.53
N LEU A 215 -26.16 3.80 8.10
CA LEU A 215 -24.83 3.85 8.72
C LEU A 215 -24.74 3.10 10.06
N GLY A 216 -25.88 2.69 10.62
CA GLY A 216 -26.00 1.94 11.87
C GLY A 216 -25.80 2.82 13.12
N GLU A 217 -25.68 2.18 14.28
CA GLU A 217 -25.09 2.77 15.49
C GLU A 217 -23.62 2.33 15.58
N ASP A 218 -22.82 2.98 16.42
CA ASP A 218 -21.43 2.57 16.61
C ASP A 218 -21.35 1.40 17.60
N ASP A 219 -21.05 0.18 17.12
CA ASP A 219 -20.89 -1.04 17.94
C ASP A 219 -19.68 -1.01 18.91
N CYS A 220 -19.08 0.17 19.16
CA CYS A 220 -17.80 0.28 19.85
C CYS A 220 -17.94 0.63 21.34
N GLN A 221 -17.54 -0.31 22.20
CA GLN A 221 -17.77 -0.27 23.66
C GLN A 221 -17.00 0.81 24.45
N PHE A 222 -16.07 1.55 23.83
CA PHE A 222 -15.08 2.30 24.61
C PHE A 222 -15.30 3.83 24.72
N TYR A 223 -15.93 4.52 23.75
CA TYR A 223 -15.94 6.00 23.74
C TYR A 223 -17.07 6.70 22.94
N THR A 224 -18.30 6.23 22.94
CA THR A 224 -19.43 7.00 22.38
C THR A 224 -20.68 6.86 23.26
N GLU A 225 -20.86 7.81 24.18
CA GLU A 225 -22.21 8.17 24.60
C GLU A 225 -22.77 9.07 23.46
N ASP A 226 -23.79 8.58 22.75
CA ASP A 226 -24.73 9.34 21.90
C ASP A 226 -24.23 10.07 20.62
N ALA A 227 -23.15 9.62 19.96
CA ALA A 227 -22.73 10.23 18.69
C ALA A 227 -23.32 9.51 17.45
N GLU A 228 -24.30 10.13 16.78
CA GLU A 228 -24.80 9.65 15.46
C GLU A 228 -23.64 9.55 14.44
N PRO A 229 -23.53 8.45 13.65
CA PRO A 229 -22.45 8.30 12.68
C PRO A 229 -22.61 9.27 11.51
N LYS A 230 -21.50 9.93 11.16
CA LYS A 230 -21.42 10.94 10.11
C LYS A 230 -20.34 10.55 9.10
N ALA A 231 -20.74 10.35 7.85
CA ALA A 231 -19.85 10.04 6.74
C ALA A 231 -19.23 11.31 6.14
N ILE A 232 -17.96 11.21 5.75
CA ILE A 232 -17.30 12.22 4.90
C ILE A 232 -17.17 11.74 3.44
N LEU A 233 -17.20 10.43 3.22
CA LEU A 233 -17.16 9.79 1.91
C LEU A 233 -18.18 8.66 1.91
N VAL A 234 -18.99 8.58 0.86
CA VAL A 234 -19.93 7.48 0.62
C VAL A 234 -19.81 7.05 -0.84
N SER A 235 -19.84 5.75 -1.11
CA SER A 235 -19.92 5.18 -2.45
C SER A 235 -21.07 4.20 -2.51
N PHE A 236 -21.89 4.29 -3.56
CA PHE A 236 -22.98 3.38 -3.85
C PHE A 236 -22.65 2.57 -5.11
N LEU A 237 -22.58 1.24 -4.97
CA LEU A 237 -22.56 0.34 -6.11
C LEU A 237 -23.98 0.20 -6.66
N ARG A 238 -24.16 0.54 -7.93
CA ARG A 238 -25.45 0.47 -8.62
C ARG A 238 -25.64 -0.84 -9.38
N SER A 239 -26.89 -1.13 -9.72
CA SER A 239 -27.26 -2.33 -10.48
C SER A 239 -26.72 -2.38 -11.90
N ASP A 240 -26.27 -1.23 -12.42
CA ASP A 240 -25.61 -1.07 -13.72
C ASP A 240 -24.08 -1.25 -13.67
N GLY A 241 -23.53 -1.48 -12.46
CA GLY A 241 -22.10 -1.65 -12.21
C GLY A 241 -21.34 -0.33 -12.06
N MET A 242 -22.00 0.82 -12.10
CA MET A 242 -21.38 2.12 -11.85
C MET A 242 -21.29 2.41 -10.35
N ASN A 243 -20.35 3.28 -9.98
CA ASN A 243 -20.09 3.67 -8.60
C ASN A 243 -20.45 5.15 -8.45
N PHE A 244 -21.49 5.46 -7.67
CA PHE A 244 -21.88 6.82 -7.35
C PHE A 244 -21.25 7.24 -6.02
N VAL A 245 -20.28 8.15 -6.08
CA VAL A 245 -19.48 8.62 -4.94
C VAL A 245 -19.95 10.00 -4.51
N MET A 246 -20.06 10.21 -3.20
CA MET A 246 -20.38 11.50 -2.57
C MET A 246 -19.31 11.83 -1.52
N LEU A 247 -18.67 12.98 -1.68
CA LEU A 247 -17.64 13.51 -0.79
C LEU A 247 -18.16 14.80 -0.12
N ALA A 248 -18.31 14.77 1.20
CA ALA A 248 -18.73 15.92 1.98
C ALA A 248 -17.52 16.83 2.26
N LEU A 249 -17.45 17.97 1.58
CA LEU A 249 -16.31 18.87 1.66
C LEU A 249 -16.48 19.85 2.83
N SER A 250 -15.55 19.80 3.78
CA SER A 250 -15.46 20.78 4.87
C SER A 250 -14.38 21.82 4.54
N ILE A 251 -14.74 23.09 4.46
CA ILE A 251 -13.83 24.16 4.02
C ILE A 251 -14.30 25.53 4.54
N ASN A 252 -13.38 26.48 4.73
CA ASN A 252 -13.67 27.88 5.06
C ASN A 252 -14.62 28.03 6.27
N GLY A 253 -14.37 27.29 7.34
CA GLY A 253 -15.20 27.33 8.55
C GLY A 253 -16.58 26.67 8.41
N VAL A 254 -16.84 25.94 7.33
CA VAL A 254 -18.05 25.11 7.16
C VAL A 254 -17.67 23.64 7.26
N ALA A 255 -18.22 22.94 8.24
CA ALA A 255 -18.10 21.49 8.36
C ALA A 255 -19.30 20.80 7.70
N THR A 256 -19.04 19.96 6.71
CA THR A 256 -20.05 19.21 5.96
C THR A 256 -19.87 17.72 6.16
N THR A 257 -20.95 17.01 6.47
CA THR A 257 -21.00 15.54 6.58
C THR A 257 -22.32 14.98 6.04
N LEU A 258 -22.39 13.66 5.84
CA LEU A 258 -23.57 12.93 5.39
C LEU A 258 -24.02 11.92 6.45
N LYS A 259 -25.32 11.66 6.55
CA LYS A 259 -25.86 10.54 7.34
C LYS A 259 -26.96 9.80 6.60
N SER A 260 -27.25 8.57 7.04
CA SER A 260 -28.49 7.87 6.64
C SER A 260 -29.67 8.48 7.39
N GLY A 261 -30.71 8.88 6.66
CA GLY A 261 -32.00 9.29 7.20
C GLY A 261 -33.02 8.15 7.19
N GLU A 262 -34.29 8.48 7.44
CA GLU A 262 -35.38 7.52 7.40
C GLU A 262 -35.46 6.83 6.02
N ASN A 263 -35.79 5.53 6.04
CA ASN A 263 -35.98 4.70 4.84
C ASN A 263 -34.79 4.66 3.87
N GLY A 264 -33.57 4.94 4.35
CA GLY A 264 -32.36 4.92 3.53
C GLY A 264 -32.13 6.17 2.70
N SER A 265 -32.75 7.29 3.08
CA SER A 265 -32.45 8.60 2.49
C SER A 265 -31.04 9.08 2.85
N ILE A 266 -30.48 9.94 2.02
CA ILE A 266 -29.21 10.62 2.26
C ILE A 266 -29.54 11.96 2.90
N THR A 267 -28.99 12.22 4.09
CA THR A 267 -29.18 13.47 4.80
C THR A 267 -27.86 14.24 4.85
N PHE A 268 -27.90 15.48 4.39
CA PHE A 268 -26.82 16.45 4.53
C PHE A 268 -26.82 17.02 5.94
N ILE A 269 -25.64 17.18 6.52
CA ILE A 269 -25.42 17.91 7.77
C ILE A 269 -24.35 18.95 7.53
N GLY A 270 -24.74 20.22 7.63
CA GLY A 270 -23.84 21.37 7.50
C GLY A 270 -23.79 22.15 8.79
N LYS A 271 -22.59 22.57 9.20
CA LYS A 271 -22.37 23.43 10.36
C LYS A 271 -21.48 24.60 9.94
N ASN A 272 -21.98 25.81 10.09
CA ASN A 272 -21.26 27.03 9.72
C ASN A 272 -20.73 27.75 10.95
N GLU A 273 -19.42 27.90 11.06
CA GLU A 273 -18.75 28.59 12.17
C GLU A 273 -18.53 30.09 11.88
N ASN A 274 -18.84 30.56 10.66
CA ASN A 274 -18.62 31.92 10.20
C ASN A 274 -19.74 32.87 10.66
N GLU A 275 -19.42 34.15 10.76
CA GLU A 275 -20.38 35.22 11.09
C GLU A 275 -21.31 35.58 9.91
N GLU A 276 -21.01 35.06 8.73
CA GLU A 276 -21.80 35.22 7.51
C GLU A 276 -22.36 33.87 7.07
N ALA A 277 -23.47 33.89 6.32
CA ALA A 277 -23.97 32.70 5.66
C ALA A 277 -22.92 32.17 4.66
N ARG A 278 -22.74 30.84 4.64
CA ARG A 278 -21.81 30.14 3.76
C ARG A 278 -22.46 28.86 3.25
N ASP A 279 -22.06 28.43 2.07
CA ASP A 279 -22.56 27.20 1.49
C ASP A 279 -21.80 26.00 2.07
N GLY A 280 -22.53 24.96 2.46
CA GLY A 280 -21.95 23.63 2.60
C GLY A 280 -21.97 22.90 1.26
N ILE A 281 -21.00 22.01 1.05
CA ILE A 281 -20.65 21.49 -0.26
C ILE A 281 -20.55 19.95 -0.21
N VAL A 282 -21.26 19.28 -1.11
CA VAL A 282 -21.09 17.85 -1.39
C VAL A 282 -20.68 17.69 -2.85
N ILE A 283 -19.54 17.04 -3.08
CA ILE A 283 -19.05 16.73 -4.42
C ILE A 283 -19.49 15.33 -4.78
N CYS A 284 -20.09 15.16 -5.94
CA CYS A 284 -20.53 13.87 -6.44
C CYS A 284 -19.71 13.47 -7.67
N GLY A 285 -19.22 12.23 -7.69
CA GLY A 285 -18.49 11.64 -8.80
C GLY A 285 -19.08 10.30 -9.22
N VAL A 286 -19.15 10.02 -10.52
CA VAL A 286 -19.59 8.72 -11.04
C VAL A 286 -18.47 8.06 -11.82
N GLY A 287 -18.01 6.89 -11.36
CA GLY A 287 -16.92 6.13 -11.98
C GLY A 287 -17.32 4.71 -12.36
N LYS A 288 -16.65 4.13 -13.35
CA LYS A 288 -16.78 2.70 -13.69
C LYS A 288 -16.15 1.85 -12.59
N THR A 289 -15.10 2.35 -11.96
CA THR A 289 -14.61 1.84 -10.68
C THR A 289 -14.87 2.84 -9.55
N VAL A 290 -14.89 2.36 -8.31
CA VAL A 290 -14.99 3.29 -7.17
C VAL A 290 -13.77 4.21 -7.07
N GLU A 291 -12.57 3.74 -7.40
CA GLU A 291 -11.37 4.57 -7.35
C GLU A 291 -11.45 5.71 -8.38
N GLU A 292 -12.00 5.48 -9.57
CA GLU A 292 -12.26 6.55 -10.55
C GLU A 292 -13.27 7.58 -10.02
N GLY A 293 -14.32 7.14 -9.32
CA GLY A 293 -15.31 8.04 -8.72
C GLY A 293 -14.71 8.88 -7.58
N ILE A 294 -13.94 8.25 -6.69
CA ILE A 294 -13.24 8.93 -5.59
C ILE A 294 -12.19 9.90 -6.15
N THR A 295 -11.39 9.48 -7.12
CA THR A 295 -10.37 10.33 -7.76
C THR A 295 -11.00 11.58 -8.36
N ALA A 296 -12.09 11.41 -9.14
CA ALA A 296 -12.79 12.54 -9.74
C ALA A 296 -13.35 13.52 -8.69
N ALA A 297 -13.93 13.00 -7.60
CA ALA A 297 -14.43 13.83 -6.51
C ALA A 297 -13.30 14.55 -5.75
N MET A 298 -12.21 13.85 -5.44
CA MET A 298 -11.05 14.41 -4.73
C MET A 298 -10.30 15.45 -5.56
N ASP A 299 -10.09 15.20 -6.86
CA ASP A 299 -9.45 16.18 -7.74
C ASP A 299 -10.32 17.42 -7.94
N HIS A 300 -11.65 17.27 -7.94
CA HIS A 300 -12.55 18.41 -7.89
C HIS A 300 -12.47 19.16 -6.55
N ALA A 301 -12.39 18.44 -5.42
CA ALA A 301 -12.20 19.04 -4.10
C ALA A 301 -10.92 19.89 -4.03
N LYS A 302 -9.81 19.37 -4.57
CA LYS A 302 -8.55 20.12 -4.70
C LYS A 302 -8.71 21.39 -5.55
N LYS A 303 -9.47 21.33 -6.66
CA LYS A 303 -9.78 22.51 -7.48
C LYS A 303 -10.57 23.56 -6.69
N VAL A 304 -11.57 23.14 -5.92
CA VAL A 304 -12.37 24.03 -5.05
C VAL A 304 -11.48 24.69 -3.98
N VAL A 305 -10.64 23.90 -3.29
CA VAL A 305 -9.76 24.38 -2.22
C VAL A 305 -8.65 25.30 -2.76
N ARG A 306 -8.06 24.99 -3.92
CA ARG A 306 -7.12 25.90 -4.61
C ARG A 306 -7.81 27.22 -5.00
N GLY A 307 -9.06 27.16 -5.43
CA GLY A 307 -9.86 28.33 -5.77
C GLY A 307 -10.11 29.27 -4.58
N SER A 308 -10.30 28.74 -3.38
CA SER A 308 -10.51 29.57 -2.18
C SER A 308 -9.24 30.24 -1.65
N LEU A 309 -8.06 29.67 -1.92
CA LEU A 309 -6.77 30.28 -1.54
C LEU A 309 -6.45 31.54 -2.35
N ASN A 310 -6.90 31.62 -3.60
CA ASN A 310 -6.62 32.76 -4.49
C ASN A 310 -7.37 34.05 -4.10
N ALA A 311 -8.14 34.05 -2.99
CA ALA A 311 -8.85 35.21 -2.47
C ALA A 311 -8.07 36.02 -1.42
N GLU A 312 -6.99 35.49 -0.82
CA GLU A 312 -6.13 36.19 0.15
C GLU A 312 -4.69 35.65 0.02
N PRO A 313 -3.67 36.47 -0.31
CA PRO A 313 -2.30 35.99 -0.37
C PRO A 313 -1.78 35.78 1.06
N ILE A 314 -1.73 34.53 1.51
CA ILE A 314 -1.02 34.19 2.74
C ILE A 314 0.45 34.57 2.54
N THR A 315 0.90 35.48 3.39
CA THR A 315 2.23 36.06 3.46
C THR A 315 3.32 35.03 3.16
N SER A 316 4.04 35.26 2.06
CA SER A 316 5.31 34.64 1.76
C SER A 316 6.33 35.00 2.84
N GLY A 317 6.39 34.20 3.91
CA GLY A 317 7.58 34.14 4.75
C GLY A 317 8.74 33.69 3.87
N LYS A 318 9.82 34.47 3.81
CA LYS A 318 11.07 34.05 3.18
C LYS A 318 11.56 32.80 3.91
N LEU A 319 11.28 31.63 3.34
CA LEU A 319 11.92 30.39 3.74
C LEU A 319 13.34 30.45 3.16
N GLU A 320 14.34 30.53 4.04
CA GLU A 320 15.73 30.42 3.61
C GLU A 320 15.92 29.05 2.95
N LYS A 321 16.59 29.03 1.78
CA LYS A 321 16.96 27.80 1.09
C LYS A 321 17.91 27.00 1.97
N PHE A 322 17.39 26.04 2.71
CA PHE A 322 18.22 25.00 3.31
C PHE A 322 18.78 24.14 2.18
N LYS A 323 20.11 23.97 2.18
CA LYS A 323 20.76 23.01 1.30
C LYS A 323 20.36 21.63 1.78
N ASP A 324 19.65 20.91 0.93
CA ASP A 324 19.42 19.47 1.10
C ASP A 324 20.80 18.80 1.17
N PRO A 325 21.21 18.23 2.32
CA PRO A 325 22.39 17.40 2.35
C PRO A 325 22.04 16.17 1.52
N LYS A 326 22.70 16.00 0.38
CA LYS A 326 22.54 14.90 -0.59
C LYS A 326 22.70 13.46 -0.02
N ASP A 327 22.85 13.32 1.30
CA ASP A 327 23.19 12.08 2.02
C ASP A 327 22.18 11.70 3.13
N LYS A 328 21.05 12.40 3.30
CA LYS A 328 20.08 12.05 4.36
C LYS A 328 19.07 10.99 3.87
N ARG A 329 19.06 9.84 4.56
CA ARG A 329 18.03 8.81 4.40
C ARG A 329 16.64 9.43 4.58
N ASN A 330 15.70 9.02 3.74
CA ASN A 330 14.30 9.42 3.85
C ASN A 330 13.73 8.91 5.18
N PHE A 331 13.09 9.78 5.96
CA PHE A 331 12.49 9.43 7.26
C PHE A 331 11.55 8.21 7.16
N HIS A 332 10.82 8.07 6.05
CA HIS A 332 9.89 6.95 5.80
C HIS A 332 10.59 5.61 5.50
N ASP A 333 11.89 5.61 5.29
CA ASP A 333 12.70 4.40 5.09
C ASP A 333 13.38 3.89 6.37
N GLU A 334 13.13 4.57 7.50
CA GLU A 334 13.72 4.27 8.79
C GLU A 334 12.90 3.25 9.60
N LEU A 335 13.60 2.45 10.40
CA LEU A 335 12.97 1.67 11.47
C LEU A 335 12.77 2.56 12.69
N VAL A 336 11.52 2.66 13.14
CA VAL A 336 11.11 3.46 14.30
C VAL A 336 10.84 2.54 15.49
N TYR A 337 11.33 2.89 16.68
CA TYR A 337 10.89 2.26 17.95
C TYR A 337 10.07 3.26 18.78
N CYS A 338 8.80 2.93 19.02
CA CYS A 338 7.87 3.73 19.82
C CYS A 338 7.69 3.12 21.22
N THR A 339 7.66 3.96 22.26
CA THR A 339 7.60 3.47 23.64
C THR A 339 6.20 3.19 24.18
N TRP A 340 5.11 3.46 23.43
CA TRP A 340 3.73 3.39 23.95
C TRP A 340 3.33 2.00 24.49
N ASN A 341 3.22 0.98 23.62
CA ASN A 341 2.89 -0.39 24.09
C ASN A 341 4.11 -1.08 24.73
N SER A 342 5.30 -0.49 24.62
CA SER A 342 6.55 -1.07 25.13
C SER A 342 6.78 -0.74 26.61
N LEU A 343 6.79 0.55 26.95
CA LEU A 343 7.10 1.09 28.28
C LEU A 343 5.90 1.79 28.94
N GLY A 344 4.91 2.20 28.15
CA GLY A 344 3.70 2.88 28.63
C GLY A 344 3.96 4.26 29.21
N SER A 345 2.92 4.84 29.81
CA SER A 345 2.94 6.20 30.36
C SER A 345 3.78 6.40 31.62
N THR A 346 4.36 5.32 32.17
CA THR A 346 5.21 5.34 33.37
C THR A 346 6.70 5.22 33.03
N LEU A 347 7.09 5.47 31.78
CA LEU A 347 8.48 5.40 31.35
C LEU A 347 9.39 6.37 32.13
N THR A 348 10.66 6.00 32.26
CA THR A 348 11.72 6.79 32.87
C THR A 348 12.97 6.74 31.99
N SER A 349 13.95 7.62 32.22
CA SER A 349 15.25 7.52 31.56
C SER A 349 15.86 6.13 31.75
N THR A 350 15.81 5.56 32.95
CA THR A 350 16.36 4.23 33.26
C THR A 350 15.69 3.12 32.45
N THR A 351 14.35 3.10 32.37
CA THR A 351 13.64 2.07 31.60
C THR A 351 13.86 2.23 30.10
N LEU A 352 14.02 3.47 29.61
CA LEU A 352 14.35 3.74 28.22
C LEU A 352 15.75 3.21 27.87
N PHE A 353 16.79 3.55 28.62
CA PHE A 353 18.15 3.02 28.39
C PHE A 353 18.18 1.49 28.45
N ALA A 354 17.47 0.88 29.40
CA ALA A 354 17.38 -0.58 29.49
C ALA A 354 16.73 -1.21 28.24
N ALA A 355 15.70 -0.58 27.68
CA ALA A 355 15.08 -1.04 26.44
C ALA A 355 16.00 -0.89 25.22
N LEU A 356 16.74 0.21 25.12
CA LEU A 356 17.72 0.42 24.05
C LEU A 356 18.90 -0.57 24.13
N ASP A 357 19.37 -0.89 25.34
CA ASP A 357 20.36 -1.95 25.56
C ASP A 357 19.84 -3.31 25.08
N ASP A 358 18.56 -3.61 25.35
CA ASP A 358 17.94 -4.89 24.97
C ASP A 358 17.75 -5.03 23.45
N LEU A 359 17.34 -3.95 22.78
CA LEU A 359 17.31 -3.87 21.32
C LEU A 359 18.69 -4.12 20.71
N GLY A 360 19.73 -3.47 21.25
CA GLY A 360 21.11 -3.66 20.81
C GLY A 360 21.60 -5.10 20.97
N LYS A 361 21.29 -5.74 22.11
CA LYS A 361 21.58 -7.18 22.36
C LYS A 361 20.82 -8.11 21.42
N SER A 362 19.63 -7.70 20.98
CA SER A 362 18.78 -8.44 20.04
C SER A 362 19.13 -8.19 18.57
N SER A 363 20.18 -7.42 18.29
CA SER A 363 20.59 -6.98 16.95
C SER A 363 19.50 -6.21 16.19
N ILE A 364 18.76 -5.36 16.91
CA ILE A 364 17.72 -4.50 16.38
C ILE A 364 18.17 -3.05 16.56
N TYR A 365 18.35 -2.35 15.45
CA TYR A 365 18.99 -1.03 15.41
C TYR A 365 18.03 -0.01 14.79
N PRO A 366 16.99 0.46 15.51
CA PRO A 366 16.11 1.50 15.00
C PRO A 366 16.90 2.81 14.88
N SER A 367 16.81 3.47 13.72
CA SER A 367 17.43 4.80 13.53
C SER A 367 16.61 5.91 14.15
N THR A 368 15.31 5.70 14.35
CA THR A 368 14.43 6.64 15.04
C THR A 368 13.87 6.02 16.31
N ILE A 369 13.84 6.79 17.40
CA ILE A 369 13.02 6.47 18.58
C ILE A 369 11.94 7.54 18.77
N ILE A 370 10.74 7.13 19.19
CA ILE A 370 9.66 8.03 19.62
C ILE A 370 9.39 7.75 21.10
N ILE A 371 9.77 8.72 21.93
CA ILE A 371 9.42 8.76 23.35
C ILE A 371 7.96 9.22 23.43
N ASP A 372 7.06 8.25 23.55
CA ASP A 372 5.62 8.47 23.58
C ASP A 372 5.14 9.07 24.91
N ASP A 373 3.83 9.19 25.10
CA ASP A 373 3.20 9.81 26.27
C ASP A 373 3.80 9.33 27.61
N GLY A 374 4.04 10.28 28.53
CA GLY A 374 4.55 10.04 29.89
C GLY A 374 5.83 10.79 30.25
N TRP A 375 6.48 11.47 29.30
CA TRP A 375 7.75 12.18 29.54
C TRP A 375 7.58 13.60 30.10
N GLN A 376 6.43 14.24 29.86
CA GLN A 376 6.21 15.66 30.11
C GLN A 376 6.13 16.02 31.59
N SER A 377 6.55 17.25 31.92
CA SER A 377 6.25 17.85 33.21
C SER A 377 4.77 18.22 33.31
N THR A 378 3.99 17.46 34.06
CA THR A 378 2.55 17.68 34.23
C THR A 378 2.16 17.98 35.68
N THR A 379 1.03 18.67 35.88
CA THR A 379 0.39 18.83 37.18
C THR A 379 -0.88 17.96 37.26
N PRO A 380 -1.13 17.29 38.40
CA PRO A 380 -2.30 16.45 38.57
C PRO A 380 -3.60 17.22 38.30
N PHE A 381 -4.39 16.70 37.36
CA PHE A 381 -5.74 17.15 37.03
C PHE A 381 -6.53 15.95 36.50
N GLY A 382 -7.86 16.02 36.60
CA GLY A 382 -8.77 14.93 36.26
C GLY A 382 -9.78 14.64 37.38
N SER A 383 -10.77 13.81 37.07
CA SER A 383 -11.75 13.30 38.04
C SER A 383 -11.39 11.88 38.48
N GLU A 384 -12.07 11.35 39.49
CA GLU A 384 -11.95 9.92 39.86
C GLU A 384 -12.25 9.00 38.66
N THR A 385 -13.16 9.42 37.77
CA THR A 385 -13.55 8.69 36.56
C THR A 385 -12.57 8.86 35.40
N PHE A 386 -11.79 9.95 35.35
CA PHE A 386 -10.80 10.24 34.31
C PHE A 386 -9.51 10.80 34.93
N PRO A 387 -8.75 9.97 35.66
CA PRO A 387 -7.63 10.44 36.48
C PRO A 387 -6.42 10.92 35.68
N ASN A 388 -6.28 10.48 34.42
CA ASN A 388 -5.11 10.74 33.57
C ASN A 388 -5.21 12.06 32.78
N GLN A 389 -6.13 12.96 33.12
CA GLN A 389 -6.30 14.25 32.45
C GLN A 389 -5.34 15.31 32.99
N HIS A 390 -4.07 14.99 33.22
CA HIS A 390 -3.13 15.97 33.80
C HIS A 390 -2.95 17.21 32.91
N ARG A 391 -2.36 18.26 33.46
CA ARG A 391 -2.13 19.52 32.73
C ARG A 391 -0.65 19.74 32.47
N TRP A 392 -0.32 20.26 31.30
CA TRP A 392 1.07 20.52 30.94
C TRP A 392 1.59 21.77 31.65
N SER A 393 2.80 21.69 32.22
CA SER A 393 3.32 22.73 33.10
C SER A 393 4.64 23.39 32.65
N ARG A 394 5.53 22.64 31.97
CA ARG A 394 6.83 23.12 31.49
C ARG A 394 7.20 22.43 30.19
N PHE A 395 8.00 23.09 29.35
CA PHE A 395 8.55 22.46 28.15
C PHE A 395 9.52 21.31 28.47
N GLU A 396 10.29 21.45 29.56
CA GLU A 396 11.22 20.42 30.02
C GLU A 396 10.50 19.15 30.52
N ALA A 397 11.17 18.01 30.36
CA ALA A 397 10.69 16.71 30.83
C ALA A 397 10.50 16.66 32.36
N SER A 398 9.66 15.74 32.81
CA SER A 398 9.41 15.51 34.24
C SER A 398 10.72 15.23 34.98
N SER A 399 11.03 16.04 36.00
CA SER A 399 12.23 15.83 36.84
C SER A 399 12.17 14.53 37.66
N THR A 400 11.02 13.88 37.74
CA THR A 400 10.86 12.57 38.40
C THR A 400 11.26 11.43 37.46
N SER A 401 10.74 11.44 36.23
CA SER A 401 11.01 10.37 35.25
C SER A 401 12.31 10.60 34.47
N PHE A 402 12.70 11.86 34.29
CA PHE A 402 13.86 12.32 33.52
C PHE A 402 14.63 13.40 34.32
N PRO A 403 15.26 13.04 35.45
CA PRO A 403 15.88 13.99 36.38
C PRO A 403 17.01 14.84 35.79
N GLU A 404 17.59 14.40 34.68
CA GLU A 404 18.67 15.10 34.00
C GLU A 404 18.22 16.00 32.82
N GLY A 405 16.92 16.03 32.52
CA GLY A 405 16.33 16.81 31.42
C GLY A 405 16.59 16.22 30.02
N LEU A 406 15.90 16.77 29.02
CA LEU A 406 15.96 16.27 27.64
C LEU A 406 17.34 16.42 27.00
N THR A 407 18.06 17.52 27.24
CA THR A 407 19.38 17.74 26.62
C THR A 407 20.38 16.65 26.99
N LYS A 408 20.47 16.30 28.29
CA LYS A 408 21.36 15.22 28.74
C LYS A 408 20.86 13.85 28.30
N LEU A 409 19.54 13.64 28.28
CA LEU A 409 18.94 12.41 27.75
C LEU A 409 19.36 12.18 26.30
N SER A 410 19.12 13.16 25.41
CA SER A 410 19.47 13.07 24.00
C SER A 410 20.96 12.85 23.79
N LEU A 411 21.82 13.60 24.51
CA LEU A 411 23.27 13.41 24.43
C LEU A 411 23.69 12.01 24.89
N GLY A 412 23.09 11.50 25.98
CA GLY A 412 23.33 10.16 26.49
C GLY A 412 22.93 9.08 25.48
N ILE A 413 21.76 9.21 24.86
CA ILE A 413 21.27 8.28 23.83
C ILE A 413 22.22 8.29 22.62
N LYS A 414 22.58 9.46 22.11
CA LYS A 414 23.48 9.60 20.95
C LYS A 414 24.87 9.03 21.19
N ASN A 415 25.40 9.19 22.40
CA ASN A 415 26.72 8.68 22.76
C ASN A 415 26.71 7.16 22.99
N ALA A 416 25.66 6.63 23.61
CA ALA A 416 25.56 5.20 23.94
C ALA A 416 25.11 4.35 22.75
N TYR A 417 24.27 4.90 21.87
CA TYR A 417 23.63 4.18 20.76
C TYR A 417 23.81 4.95 19.44
N PRO A 418 25.00 4.85 18.80
CA PRO A 418 25.33 5.60 17.59
C PRO A 418 24.42 5.29 16.39
N TRP A 419 23.68 4.18 16.42
CA TRP A 419 22.71 3.81 15.39
C TRP A 419 21.42 4.64 15.44
N ILE A 420 21.16 5.38 16.53
CA ILE A 420 19.99 6.27 16.65
C ILE A 420 20.32 7.62 16.02
N GLU A 421 19.70 7.89 14.88
CA GLU A 421 19.81 9.13 14.09
C GLU A 421 18.76 10.17 14.49
N ASN A 422 17.58 9.74 14.93
CA ASN A 422 16.49 10.62 15.30
C ASN A 422 15.91 10.28 16.67
N ILE A 423 15.63 11.31 17.45
CA ILE A 423 14.94 11.20 18.74
C ILE A 423 13.69 12.07 18.62
N GLY A 424 12.52 11.47 18.73
CA GLY A 424 11.25 12.18 18.73
C GLY A 424 10.49 12.05 20.03
N VAL A 425 9.56 12.97 20.24
CA VAL A 425 8.69 13.02 21.42
C VAL A 425 7.23 13.17 21.03
N TRP A 426 6.33 12.58 21.81
CA TRP A 426 4.89 12.76 21.68
C TRP A 426 4.42 14.04 22.39
N HIS A 427 3.45 14.74 21.82
CA HIS A 427 2.70 15.78 22.54
C HIS A 427 1.29 15.98 21.96
N GLY A 428 0.36 16.44 22.79
CA GLY A 428 -0.98 16.83 22.35
C GLY A 428 -1.02 18.23 21.73
N ILE A 429 -2.07 18.50 20.94
CA ILE A 429 -2.28 19.81 20.29
C ILE A 429 -2.66 20.90 21.29
N LEU A 430 -3.59 20.65 22.21
CA LEU A 430 -4.10 21.67 23.15
C LEU A 430 -3.32 21.70 24.48
N GLY A 431 -2.21 20.98 24.55
CA GLY A 431 -1.44 20.71 25.75
C GLY A 431 -1.40 19.22 26.07
N TYR A 432 -1.32 18.88 27.37
CA TYR A 432 -1.53 17.49 27.80
C TYR A 432 -3.03 17.15 27.78
N TRP A 433 -3.43 15.94 28.19
CA TRP A 433 -4.82 15.47 28.13
C TRP A 433 -5.86 16.40 28.80
N GLY A 434 -5.46 17.22 29.78
CA GLY A 434 -6.27 18.24 30.46
C GLY A 434 -5.96 19.69 30.09
N GLY A 435 -5.16 19.93 29.05
CA GLY A 435 -4.71 21.26 28.59
C GLY A 435 -3.44 21.75 29.28
N ILE A 436 -3.33 23.07 29.44
CA ILE A 436 -2.22 23.76 30.09
C ILE A 436 -2.57 24.10 31.55
N ASP A 437 -1.60 24.06 32.44
CA ASP A 437 -1.77 24.55 33.81
C ASP A 437 -1.60 26.07 33.85
N PRO A 438 -2.62 26.87 34.21
CA PRO A 438 -2.53 28.34 34.21
C PRO A 438 -1.52 28.90 35.20
N GLU A 439 -1.19 28.16 36.27
CA GLU A 439 -0.23 28.58 37.29
C GLU A 439 1.19 28.10 37.02
N SER A 440 1.38 27.41 35.90
CA SER A 440 2.68 26.88 35.51
C SER A 440 3.57 27.90 34.80
N GLU A 441 4.79 27.48 34.46
CA GLU A 441 5.71 28.30 33.67
C GLU A 441 5.12 28.60 32.29
N ILE A 442 4.53 27.60 31.64
CA ILE A 442 3.83 27.79 30.36
C ILE A 442 2.66 28.75 30.56
N GLY A 443 1.80 28.52 31.57
CA GLY A 443 0.59 29.30 31.77
C GLY A 443 0.82 30.77 32.12
N ARG A 444 1.97 31.11 32.71
CA ARG A 444 2.37 32.50 32.97
C ARG A 444 3.05 33.17 31.78
N LYS A 445 3.67 32.40 30.88
CA LYS A 445 4.43 32.91 29.73
C LYS A 445 3.56 33.22 28.52
N TYR A 446 2.47 32.49 28.34
CA TYR A 446 1.57 32.64 27.19
C TYR A 446 0.16 33.02 27.61
N LYS A 447 -0.53 33.77 26.77
CA LYS A 447 -1.94 34.09 27.01
C LYS A 447 -2.77 32.81 26.88
N LEU A 448 -3.48 32.46 27.95
CA LEU A 448 -4.38 31.31 27.97
C LEU A 448 -5.84 31.74 27.81
N ARG A 449 -6.64 30.82 27.26
CA ARG A 449 -8.09 30.89 27.15
C ARG A 449 -8.71 29.63 27.75
N TRP A 450 -9.78 29.77 28.52
CA TRP A 450 -10.59 28.63 28.93
C TRP A 450 -11.56 28.26 27.81
N VAL A 451 -11.60 26.98 27.45
CA VAL A 451 -12.53 26.45 26.45
C VAL A 451 -13.36 25.31 27.04
N GLU A 452 -14.64 25.26 26.68
CA GLU A 452 -15.51 24.13 26.96
C GLU A 452 -15.35 23.05 25.88
N ILE A 453 -15.33 21.78 26.30
CA ILE A 453 -15.22 20.63 25.40
C ILE A 453 -16.57 19.94 25.37
N ASN A 454 -17.06 19.61 24.18
CA ASN A 454 -18.33 18.91 23.98
C ASN A 454 -18.15 17.40 24.22
N ASN A 455 -17.85 17.02 25.46
CA ASN A 455 -17.58 15.64 25.87
C ASN A 455 -18.06 15.43 27.31
N SER A 456 -18.89 14.41 27.57
CA SER A 456 -19.44 14.10 28.90
C SER A 456 -18.36 13.85 29.97
N ARG A 457 -17.14 13.54 29.53
CA ARG A 457 -15.98 13.19 30.36
C ARG A 457 -15.07 14.38 30.70
N ARG A 458 -15.34 15.58 30.17
CA ARG A 458 -14.50 16.79 30.35
C ARG A 458 -15.36 18.05 30.50
N SER A 459 -15.16 18.82 31.58
CA SER A 459 -15.85 20.11 31.76
C SER A 459 -15.26 21.24 30.91
N GLY A 460 -13.96 21.18 30.59
CA GLY A 460 -13.23 22.17 29.82
C GLY A 460 -11.71 22.10 30.08
N MET A 461 -10.93 22.92 29.38
CA MET A 461 -9.48 23.01 29.57
C MET A 461 -8.94 24.41 29.27
N TRP A 462 -7.78 24.72 29.84
CA TRP A 462 -7.02 25.93 29.47
C TRP A 462 -6.15 25.61 28.25
N VAL A 463 -6.25 26.43 27.22
CA VAL A 463 -5.49 26.32 25.96
C VAL A 463 -4.78 27.63 25.67
N VAL A 464 -3.80 27.60 24.76
CA VAL A 464 -3.13 28.82 24.33
C VAL A 464 -4.06 29.62 23.41
N ASP A 465 -4.18 30.92 23.65
CA ASP A 465 -5.05 31.80 22.87
C ASP A 465 -4.54 31.97 21.43
N ALA A 466 -5.44 32.21 20.49
CA ALA A 466 -5.13 32.36 19.06
C ALA A 466 -4.02 33.39 18.78
N CYS A 467 -3.91 34.47 19.58
CA CYS A 467 -2.89 35.49 19.36
C CYS A 467 -1.47 35.05 19.75
N ASP A 468 -1.33 33.95 20.49
CA ASP A 468 -0.06 33.53 21.08
C ASP A 468 0.36 32.11 20.68
N VAL A 469 -0.55 31.33 20.08
CA VAL A 469 -0.32 29.93 19.69
C VAL A 469 0.87 29.73 18.74
N ARG A 470 1.10 30.68 17.83
CA ARG A 470 2.27 30.62 16.93
C ARG A 470 3.58 30.76 17.69
N ARG A 471 3.67 31.76 18.59
CA ARG A 471 4.84 31.96 19.44
C ARG A 471 5.07 30.77 20.36
N PHE A 472 3.98 30.19 20.90
CA PHE A 472 4.05 29.00 21.73
C PHE A 472 4.69 27.80 21.01
N TYR A 473 4.25 27.46 19.79
CA TYR A 473 4.82 26.34 19.05
C TYR A 473 6.23 26.60 18.54
N ASP A 474 6.53 27.82 18.08
CA ASP A 474 7.91 28.17 17.68
C ASP A 474 8.87 28.08 18.88
N ASP A 475 8.50 28.62 20.06
CA ASP A 475 9.30 28.53 21.28
C ASP A 475 9.44 27.06 21.74
N PHE A 476 8.36 26.28 21.70
CA PHE A 476 8.36 24.87 22.13
C PHE A 476 9.25 24.02 21.21
N TYR A 477 9.10 24.15 19.90
CA TYR A 477 9.89 23.38 18.95
C TYR A 477 11.34 23.84 18.88
N SER A 478 11.61 25.14 19.03
CA SER A 478 12.97 25.64 19.24
C SER A 478 13.63 25.03 20.49
N PHE A 479 12.88 24.92 21.59
CA PHE A 479 13.36 24.24 22.80
C PHE A 479 13.67 22.76 22.52
N LEU A 480 12.75 22.00 21.92
CA LEU A 480 12.96 20.59 21.59
C LEU A 480 14.20 20.39 20.71
N VAL A 481 14.34 21.17 19.63
CA VAL A 481 15.51 21.13 18.75
C VAL A 481 16.79 21.45 19.51
N SER A 482 16.77 22.44 20.42
CA SER A 482 17.93 22.77 21.26
C SER A 482 18.32 21.65 22.23
N CYS A 483 17.37 20.80 22.60
CA CYS A 483 17.60 19.59 23.41
C CYS A 483 18.05 18.38 22.58
N GLY A 484 18.20 18.51 21.26
CA GLY A 484 18.59 17.41 20.37
C GLY A 484 17.45 16.49 19.93
N ILE A 485 16.19 16.91 20.13
CA ILE A 485 15.01 16.24 19.58
C ILE A 485 14.88 16.63 18.10
N SER A 486 14.65 15.65 17.23
CA SER A 486 14.64 15.82 15.77
C SER A 486 13.37 15.35 15.08
N ALA A 487 12.40 14.80 15.81
CA ALA A 487 11.10 14.38 15.31
C ALA A 487 9.98 14.63 16.33
N VAL A 488 8.72 14.68 15.89
CA VAL A 488 7.56 14.78 16.82
C VAL A 488 6.39 13.91 16.39
N LYS A 489 5.67 13.35 17.37
CA LYS A 489 4.34 12.76 17.20
C LYS A 489 3.31 13.71 17.79
N LEU A 490 2.56 14.39 16.93
CA LEU A 490 1.54 15.37 17.32
C LEU A 490 0.18 14.70 17.39
N ASP A 491 -0.39 14.64 18.58
CA ASP A 491 -1.59 13.86 18.84
C ASP A 491 -2.77 14.68 19.33
N THR A 492 -3.92 14.02 19.51
CA THR A 492 -5.19 14.60 19.98
C THR A 492 -5.75 15.72 19.09
N GLN A 493 -5.32 15.81 17.82
CA GLN A 493 -5.62 16.96 16.95
C GLN A 493 -7.13 17.21 16.76
N GLY A 494 -7.94 16.15 16.72
CA GLY A 494 -9.39 16.24 16.63
C GLY A 494 -10.08 16.90 17.83
N LEU A 495 -9.39 17.18 18.94
CA LEU A 495 -9.95 17.94 20.07
C LEU A 495 -10.33 19.36 19.67
N LEU A 496 -9.73 19.88 18.59
CA LEU A 496 -10.13 21.13 17.96
C LEU A 496 -11.59 21.10 17.47
N ASP A 497 -12.08 19.96 16.97
CA ASP A 497 -13.47 19.79 16.50
C ASP A 497 -14.43 19.49 17.68
N ASP A 498 -13.90 19.13 18.86
CA ASP A 498 -14.67 18.93 20.10
C ASP A 498 -14.95 20.23 20.88
N LEU A 499 -14.33 21.36 20.51
CA LEU A 499 -14.60 22.65 21.18
C LEU A 499 -16.10 22.97 21.11
N LYS A 500 -16.73 23.32 22.23
CA LYS A 500 -18.19 23.46 22.32
C LYS A 500 -18.72 24.77 21.73
N ASN A 501 -18.00 25.88 21.91
CA ASN A 501 -18.41 27.20 21.43
C ASN A 501 -18.00 27.41 19.96
N ASP A 502 -18.89 28.03 19.18
CA ASP A 502 -18.64 28.42 17.77
C ASP A 502 -17.54 29.46 17.63
N LYS A 503 -17.51 30.48 18.50
CA LYS A 503 -16.46 31.48 18.54
C LYS A 503 -15.08 30.86 18.76
N ASP A 504 -14.97 29.90 19.67
CA ASP A 504 -13.70 29.22 19.94
C ASP A 504 -13.24 28.38 18.75
N ARG A 505 -14.16 27.65 18.09
CA ARG A 505 -13.82 26.93 16.85
C ARG A 505 -13.38 27.87 15.74
N ARG A 506 -14.11 28.96 15.51
CA ARG A 506 -13.81 29.96 14.47
C ARG A 506 -12.43 30.59 14.66
N GLU A 507 -12.05 30.90 15.90
CA GLU A 507 -10.77 31.57 16.19
C GLU A 507 -9.60 30.60 16.36
N LEU A 508 -9.80 29.47 17.04
CA LEU A 508 -8.70 28.58 17.43
C LEU A 508 -8.35 27.54 16.35
N ILE A 509 -9.31 26.95 15.64
CA ILE A 509 -9.03 25.92 14.63
C ILE A 509 -8.04 26.43 13.56
N PRO A 510 -8.32 27.53 12.84
CA PRO A 510 -7.39 28.03 11.83
C PRO A 510 -6.06 28.49 12.46
N ALA A 511 -6.09 29.16 13.63
CA ALA A 511 -4.89 29.63 14.30
C ALA A 511 -3.94 28.48 14.72
N TYR A 512 -4.48 27.38 15.24
CA TYR A 512 -3.71 26.19 15.60
C TYR A 512 -3.19 25.46 14.35
N GLN A 513 -4.03 25.27 13.33
CA GLN A 513 -3.62 24.64 12.07
C GLN A 513 -2.46 25.41 11.42
N ASP A 514 -2.60 26.72 11.26
CA ASP A 514 -1.56 27.57 10.67
C ASP A 514 -0.28 27.61 11.52
N ALA A 515 -0.41 27.73 12.84
CA ALA A 515 0.74 27.74 13.74
C ALA A 515 1.52 26.43 13.68
N ILE A 516 0.85 25.30 13.78
CA ILE A 516 1.47 23.98 13.78
C ILE A 516 2.15 23.69 12.45
N HIS A 517 1.44 23.86 11.33
CA HIS A 517 2.01 23.54 10.03
C HIS A 517 3.27 24.37 9.75
N ALA A 518 3.25 25.65 10.07
CA ALA A 518 4.39 26.51 9.84
C ALA A 518 5.54 26.27 10.83
N SER A 519 5.25 25.97 12.11
CA SER A 519 6.29 25.64 13.10
C SER A 519 6.89 24.25 12.89
N LEU A 520 6.11 23.25 12.48
CA LEU A 520 6.63 21.91 12.15
C LEU A 520 7.60 21.98 10.97
N LEU A 521 7.19 22.66 9.90
CA LEU A 521 8.02 22.79 8.69
C LEU A 521 9.37 23.46 8.99
N SER A 522 9.40 24.47 9.87
CA SER A 522 10.63 25.20 10.20
C SER A 522 11.59 24.46 11.14
N HIS A 523 11.12 23.45 11.88
CA HIS A 523 11.93 22.78 12.91
C HIS A 523 12.19 21.29 12.64
N PHE A 524 11.23 20.57 12.04
CA PHE A 524 11.28 19.11 11.89
C PHE A 524 11.18 18.63 10.45
N GLU A 525 10.88 19.52 9.50
CA GLU A 525 10.66 19.17 8.08
C GLU A 525 9.55 18.10 7.95
N ASP A 526 9.90 16.90 7.47
CA ASP A 526 8.99 15.76 7.29
C ASP A 526 9.03 14.74 8.44
N ARG A 527 9.86 14.95 9.47
CA ARG A 527 10.02 14.06 10.64
C ARG A 527 8.88 14.24 11.64
N VAL A 528 7.65 14.09 11.15
CA VAL A 528 6.41 14.32 11.89
C VAL A 528 5.44 13.17 11.69
N ILE A 529 4.85 12.71 12.80
CA ILE A 529 3.69 11.81 12.82
C ILE A 529 2.46 12.61 13.26
N SER A 530 1.56 12.92 12.32
CA SER A 530 0.27 13.56 12.56
C SER A 530 -0.75 12.52 13.02
N CYS A 531 -1.20 12.67 14.24
CA CYS A 531 -1.91 11.66 14.98
C CYS A 531 -3.27 12.21 15.47
N MET A 532 -4.31 11.36 15.47
CA MET A 532 -5.69 11.72 15.84
C MET A 532 -6.23 12.90 15.03
N SER A 533 -5.87 12.96 13.74
CA SER A 533 -6.01 14.16 12.91
C SER A 533 -6.99 14.00 11.74
N GLN A 534 -7.79 12.94 11.72
CA GLN A 534 -8.76 12.65 10.66
C GLN A 534 -10.12 13.33 10.87
N TYR A 535 -10.14 14.53 11.45
CA TYR A 535 -11.36 15.35 11.51
C TYR A 535 -11.57 16.11 10.18
N ALA A 536 -12.84 16.35 9.84
CA ALA A 536 -13.22 16.76 8.49
C ALA A 536 -12.55 18.07 8.04
N THR A 537 -12.44 19.08 8.91
CA THR A 537 -11.81 20.36 8.59
C THR A 537 -10.28 20.27 8.46
N ASN A 538 -9.63 19.23 8.99
CA ASN A 538 -8.20 18.99 8.80
C ASN A 538 -7.90 18.30 7.47
N ILE A 539 -8.67 17.27 7.15
CA ILE A 539 -8.45 16.44 5.94
C ILE A 539 -8.46 17.31 4.67
N PHE A 540 -9.34 18.32 4.65
CA PHE A 540 -9.47 19.23 3.51
C PHE A 540 -8.78 20.58 3.72
N SER A 541 -7.97 20.73 4.79
CA SER A 541 -7.16 21.93 4.94
C SER A 541 -6.15 22.01 3.78
N PRO A 542 -5.85 23.22 3.26
CA PRO A 542 -4.86 23.40 2.21
C PRO A 542 -3.52 22.72 2.48
N GLN A 543 -3.07 22.77 3.74
CA GLN A 543 -1.78 22.25 4.19
C GLN A 543 -1.71 20.71 4.15
N ILE A 544 -2.84 20.01 4.25
CA ILE A 544 -2.94 18.56 4.19
C ILE A 544 -3.27 18.07 2.77
N LEU A 545 -4.26 18.71 2.14
CA LEU A 545 -4.83 18.25 0.87
C LEU A 545 -3.93 18.55 -0.34
N LEU A 546 -3.21 19.67 -0.33
CA LEU A 546 -2.51 20.20 -1.51
C LEU A 546 -0.99 20.20 -1.34
N SER A 547 -0.27 19.75 -2.38
CA SER A 547 1.18 19.83 -2.41
C SER A 547 1.67 21.26 -2.64
N SER A 548 2.65 21.70 -1.84
CA SER A 548 3.42 22.89 -2.18
C SER A 548 4.42 22.54 -3.29
N SER A 549 4.35 23.27 -4.41
CA SER A 549 5.23 23.07 -5.58
C SER A 549 6.74 23.18 -5.30
N THR A 550 7.13 23.62 -4.10
CA THR A 550 8.52 23.92 -3.76
C THR A 550 9.31 22.72 -3.22
N HIS A 551 8.67 21.66 -2.70
CA HIS A 551 9.35 20.48 -2.15
C HIS A 551 8.52 19.19 -2.28
N PRO A 552 8.69 18.41 -3.36
CA PRO A 552 7.91 17.18 -3.60
C PRO A 552 8.18 16.04 -2.60
N SER A 553 9.28 16.09 -1.84
CA SER A 553 9.80 14.97 -1.03
C SER A 553 9.35 14.97 0.44
N SER A 554 8.82 16.06 0.99
CA SER A 554 8.52 16.18 2.43
C SER A 554 7.06 15.87 2.76
N LYS A 555 6.65 14.60 2.67
CA LYS A 555 5.30 14.17 3.10
C LYS A 555 5.29 13.81 4.58
N MET A 556 4.28 14.25 5.31
CA MET A 556 4.09 13.93 6.72
C MET A 556 3.39 12.57 6.86
N ALA A 557 3.80 11.77 7.84
CA ALA A 557 3.06 10.58 8.21
C ALA A 557 1.74 10.98 8.90
N MET A 558 0.60 10.43 8.49
CA MET A 558 -0.68 10.64 9.18
C MET A 558 -1.25 9.31 9.63
N ARG A 559 -1.48 9.15 10.93
CA ARG A 559 -2.05 7.92 11.48
C ARG A 559 -3.43 7.66 10.85
N ASN A 560 -3.59 6.45 10.34
CA ASN A 560 -4.64 6.10 9.39
C ASN A 560 -5.76 5.21 9.98
N SER A 561 -5.65 4.88 11.27
CA SER A 561 -6.62 4.11 12.06
C SER A 561 -6.57 4.52 13.54
N ASP A 562 -7.47 3.94 14.35
CA ASP A 562 -7.31 3.93 15.81
C ASP A 562 -6.10 3.09 16.25
N ASP A 563 -5.75 3.16 17.53
CA ASP A 563 -4.61 2.47 18.15
C ASP A 563 -4.54 0.98 17.79
N PHE A 564 -3.33 0.48 17.57
CA PHE A 564 -3.03 -0.95 17.55
C PHE A 564 -3.09 -1.55 18.97
N TRP A 565 -4.07 -2.44 19.20
CA TRP A 565 -4.29 -3.13 20.46
C TRP A 565 -3.75 -4.57 20.43
N PRO A 566 -2.48 -4.81 20.81
CA PRO A 566 -1.82 -6.11 20.63
C PRO A 566 -2.46 -7.27 21.41
N ASN A 567 -3.17 -6.95 22.50
CA ASN A 567 -3.71 -7.95 23.43
C ASN A 567 -5.18 -8.29 23.15
N ASP A 568 -5.82 -7.65 22.17
CA ASP A 568 -7.20 -7.92 21.78
C ASP A 568 -7.26 -8.59 20.40
N PRO A 569 -7.48 -9.93 20.36
CA PRO A 569 -7.58 -10.69 19.11
C PRO A 569 -8.59 -10.13 18.10
N ALA A 570 -9.69 -9.53 18.57
CA ALA A 570 -10.76 -9.03 17.69
C ALA A 570 -10.33 -7.80 16.88
N THR A 571 -9.31 -7.08 17.34
CA THR A 571 -8.86 -5.82 16.71
C THR A 571 -7.92 -6.05 15.53
N HIS A 572 -7.23 -7.18 15.44
CA HIS A 572 -6.15 -7.35 14.47
C HIS A 572 -6.62 -7.34 13.01
N ALA A 573 -7.63 -8.14 12.67
CA ALA A 573 -8.20 -8.16 11.32
C ALA A 573 -8.88 -6.83 10.98
N TRP A 574 -9.62 -6.27 11.96
CA TRP A 574 -10.27 -4.97 11.85
C TRP A 574 -9.27 -3.84 11.57
N HIS A 575 -8.10 -3.87 12.19
CA HIS A 575 -7.07 -2.85 12.03
C HIS A 575 -6.52 -2.79 10.60
N ILE A 576 -6.18 -3.95 10.00
CA ILE A 576 -5.73 -4.01 8.60
C ILE A 576 -6.86 -3.62 7.64
N HIS A 577 -8.06 -4.13 7.91
CA HIS A 577 -9.25 -3.78 7.12
C HIS A 577 -9.51 -2.27 7.14
N THR A 578 -9.54 -1.64 8.32
CA THR A 578 -9.78 -0.20 8.48
C THR A 578 -8.71 0.61 7.75
N ASN A 579 -7.44 0.33 7.98
CA ASN A 579 -6.35 1.04 7.32
C ASN A 579 -6.44 0.97 5.79
N SER A 580 -6.62 -0.24 5.23
CA SER A 580 -6.70 -0.43 3.78
C SER A 580 -7.91 0.24 3.13
N HIS A 581 -9.03 0.37 3.85
CA HIS A 581 -10.21 1.07 3.36
C HIS A 581 -10.07 2.60 3.48
N THR A 582 -9.54 3.10 4.60
CA THR A 582 -9.26 4.53 4.79
C THR A 582 -8.22 5.05 3.78
N SER A 583 -7.28 4.19 3.34
CA SER A 583 -6.33 4.49 2.26
C SER A 583 -6.97 4.94 0.95
N HIS A 584 -8.22 4.56 0.66
CA HIS A 584 -8.93 5.07 -0.54
C HIS A 584 -9.17 6.58 -0.49
N LEU A 585 -9.22 7.19 0.70
CA LEU A 585 -9.29 8.63 0.85
C LEU A 585 -7.91 9.23 1.12
N THR A 586 -7.15 8.68 2.08
CA THR A 586 -5.94 9.34 2.60
C THR A 586 -4.78 9.38 1.61
N THR A 587 -4.77 8.50 0.60
CA THR A 587 -3.78 8.56 -0.49
C THR A 587 -4.01 9.70 -1.49
N HIS A 588 -5.18 10.34 -1.47
CA HIS A 588 -5.46 11.55 -2.27
C HIS A 588 -4.98 12.84 -1.60
N LEU A 589 -4.53 12.77 -0.36
CA LEU A 589 -3.98 13.90 0.41
C LEU A 589 -2.51 14.09 0.00
N GLU A 590 -2.23 15.14 -0.77
CA GLU A 590 -0.95 15.24 -1.49
C GLU A 590 0.28 15.36 -0.56
N ASN A 591 0.11 15.94 0.65
CA ASN A 591 1.18 16.10 1.64
C ASN A 591 1.26 14.97 2.69
N ILE A 592 0.46 13.92 2.55
CA ILE A 592 0.37 12.84 3.53
C ILE A 592 0.86 11.52 2.96
N ILE A 593 1.52 10.73 3.83
CA ILE A 593 1.65 9.29 3.68
C ILE A 593 0.85 8.63 4.83
N PRO A 594 -0.09 7.72 4.54
CA PRO A 594 -0.80 6.98 5.57
C PRO A 594 0.15 6.18 6.47
N ASP A 595 0.02 6.34 7.78
CA ASP A 595 0.72 5.58 8.81
C ASP A 595 -0.25 4.56 9.42
N TRP A 596 0.09 3.28 9.31
CA TRP A 596 -0.75 2.17 9.80
C TRP A 596 -0.42 1.79 11.25
N ASP A 597 0.11 2.73 12.02
CA ASP A 597 0.44 2.59 13.43
C ASP A 597 1.54 1.56 13.71
N MET A 598 2.07 1.63 14.92
CA MET A 598 3.07 0.71 15.43
C MET A 598 2.55 -0.73 15.58
N PHE A 599 3.47 -1.70 15.62
CA PHE A 599 3.14 -3.11 15.87
C PHE A 599 4.19 -3.81 16.72
N GLN A 600 3.87 -5.03 17.18
CA GLN A 600 4.81 -5.87 17.91
C GLN A 600 5.32 -7.01 17.00
N THR A 601 6.64 -7.14 16.91
CA THR A 601 7.33 -8.24 16.23
C THR A 601 7.26 -9.52 17.06
N SER A 602 7.13 -9.42 18.38
CA SER A 602 6.83 -10.56 19.24
C SER A 602 5.54 -10.30 20.01
N SER A 603 4.52 -11.12 19.77
CA SER A 603 3.23 -11.04 20.46
C SER A 603 3.03 -12.26 21.34
N GLN A 604 2.31 -12.08 22.45
CA GLN A 604 1.85 -13.18 23.30
C GLN A 604 0.82 -14.07 22.60
N ILE A 605 0.13 -13.55 21.58
CA ILE A 605 -0.83 -14.31 20.77
C ILE A 605 -0.12 -14.78 19.49
N PRO A 606 0.07 -16.11 19.30
CA PRO A 606 0.79 -16.64 18.16
C PRO A 606 0.23 -16.17 16.80
N HIS A 607 1.10 -16.05 15.80
CA HIS A 607 0.82 -15.73 14.39
C HIS A 607 0.56 -14.26 14.03
N TYR A 608 0.05 -13.42 14.94
CA TYR A 608 -0.28 -12.03 14.61
C TYR A 608 0.93 -11.13 14.33
N SER A 609 2.13 -11.45 14.84
CA SER A 609 3.34 -10.68 14.54
C SER A 609 3.64 -10.65 13.04
N SER A 610 3.68 -11.83 12.39
CA SER A 610 3.97 -11.93 10.95
C SER A 610 2.83 -11.40 10.09
N TYR A 611 1.59 -11.55 10.56
CA TYR A 611 0.38 -11.01 9.93
C TYR A 611 0.44 -9.48 9.86
N HIS A 612 0.79 -8.83 10.97
CA HIS A 612 0.93 -7.38 11.04
C HIS A 612 2.20 -6.87 10.35
N ALA A 613 3.30 -7.63 10.39
CA ALA A 613 4.49 -7.31 9.61
C ALA A 613 4.19 -7.30 8.10
N ALA A 614 3.50 -8.31 7.59
CA ALA A 614 3.07 -8.35 6.18
C ALA A 614 2.21 -7.13 5.82
N ALA A 615 1.30 -6.72 6.71
CA ALA A 615 0.48 -5.52 6.50
C ALA A 615 1.32 -4.24 6.44
N ARG A 616 2.31 -4.09 7.33
CA ARG A 616 3.19 -2.91 7.36
C ARG A 616 4.16 -2.85 6.18
N ALA A 617 4.54 -3.98 5.59
CA ALA A 617 5.28 -3.99 4.32
C ALA A 617 4.47 -3.35 3.17
N LEU A 618 3.14 -3.26 3.34
CA LEU A 618 2.17 -2.73 2.37
C LEU A 618 1.57 -1.37 2.77
N SER A 619 1.93 -0.82 3.94
CA SER A 619 1.34 0.44 4.44
C SER A 619 1.86 1.67 3.69
N GLY A 620 3.08 1.58 3.16
CA GLY A 620 3.80 2.64 2.45
C GLY A 620 4.33 3.81 3.31
N GLY A 621 3.93 3.86 4.58
CA GLY A 621 4.42 4.80 5.59
C GLY A 621 5.54 4.24 6.46
N LEU A 622 5.80 4.95 7.57
CA LEU A 622 6.80 4.60 8.58
C LEU A 622 6.58 3.19 9.13
N LEU A 623 7.68 2.46 9.34
CA LEU A 623 7.65 1.18 10.03
C LEU A 623 7.99 1.39 11.50
N SER A 624 6.97 1.43 12.35
CA SER A 624 7.14 1.55 13.80
C SER A 624 6.93 0.22 14.54
N ILE A 625 7.89 -0.16 15.37
CA ILE A 625 7.78 -1.27 16.31
C ILE A 625 7.58 -0.74 17.74
N THR A 626 6.88 -1.51 18.57
CA THR A 626 6.59 -1.16 19.98
C THR A 626 6.72 -2.37 20.90
N ASP A 627 7.68 -3.25 20.60
CA ASP A 627 7.94 -4.48 21.34
C ASP A 627 8.21 -4.21 22.82
N THR A 628 7.61 -5.00 23.70
CA THR A 628 8.01 -5.04 25.11
C THR A 628 9.48 -5.48 25.19
N PRO A 629 10.33 -4.86 26.04
CA PRO A 629 11.71 -5.31 26.20
C PRO A 629 11.79 -6.81 26.48
N SER A 630 12.83 -7.47 25.98
CA SER A 630 13.07 -8.93 25.94
C SER A 630 12.13 -9.75 25.04
N HIS A 631 11.16 -9.12 24.38
CA HIS A 631 10.21 -9.78 23.48
C HIS A 631 10.34 -9.20 22.07
N HIS A 632 11.38 -9.64 21.37
CA HIS A 632 11.69 -9.20 20.01
C HIS A 632 11.80 -10.38 19.05
N ASP A 633 11.34 -10.21 17.81
CA ASP A 633 11.59 -11.14 16.72
C ASP A 633 12.40 -10.43 15.61
N SER A 634 13.73 -10.54 15.70
CA SER A 634 14.65 -9.98 14.71
C SER A 634 14.49 -10.62 13.33
N SER A 635 13.94 -11.84 13.25
CA SER A 635 13.67 -12.49 11.96
C SER A 635 12.60 -11.71 11.19
N ILE A 636 11.55 -11.22 11.85
CA ILE A 636 10.51 -10.39 11.21
C ILE A 636 11.09 -9.08 10.67
N ILE A 637 11.92 -8.39 11.47
CA ILE A 637 12.57 -7.14 11.06
C ILE A 637 13.48 -7.39 9.85
N SER A 638 14.22 -8.50 9.85
CA SER A 638 15.08 -8.88 8.72
C SER A 638 14.29 -9.13 7.43
N ARG A 639 13.01 -9.53 7.51
CA ARG A 639 12.13 -9.72 6.34
C ARG A 639 11.52 -8.42 5.84
N LEU A 640 11.42 -7.39 6.70
CA LEU A 640 10.88 -6.05 6.38
C LEU A 640 11.93 -5.10 5.81
N SER A 641 13.21 -5.47 5.89
CA SER A 641 14.31 -4.56 5.62
C SER A 641 15.45 -5.21 4.85
N CYS A 642 16.38 -4.39 4.35
CA CYS A 642 17.66 -4.83 3.81
C CYS A 642 18.82 -4.14 4.54
N THR A 643 20.02 -4.72 4.45
CA THR A 643 21.21 -4.18 5.10
C THR A 643 21.86 -3.14 4.19
N PRO A 644 22.20 -1.93 4.67
CA PRO A 644 22.95 -0.94 3.89
C PRO A 644 24.26 -1.52 3.33
N PHE A 645 24.72 -1.03 2.17
CA PHE A 645 26.00 -1.46 1.59
C PHE A 645 27.23 -0.94 2.37
N GLU A 646 27.11 0.20 3.06
CA GLU A 646 28.22 0.89 3.73
C GLU A 646 28.65 0.29 5.07
N SER A 647 28.03 -0.81 5.51
CA SER A 647 28.29 -1.43 6.82
C SER A 647 29.69 -2.05 6.99
N SER A 648 30.60 -1.90 6.01
CA SER A 648 31.89 -2.60 5.97
C SER A 648 33.09 -1.82 6.53
N GLN A 649 32.96 -0.52 6.83
CA GLN A 649 34.09 0.31 7.31
C GLN A 649 33.99 0.78 8.77
N SER A 650 32.83 0.66 9.42
CA SER A 650 32.60 1.11 10.79
C SER A 650 32.38 -0.08 11.73
N SER A 651 32.98 -0.07 12.91
CA SER A 651 32.72 -1.06 13.97
C SER A 651 31.33 -0.92 14.61
N ASN A 652 30.54 0.07 14.21
CA ASN A 652 29.21 0.32 14.75
C ASN A 652 28.14 -0.39 13.90
N PRO A 653 27.12 -0.99 14.53
CA PRO A 653 26.02 -1.62 13.81
C PRO A 653 25.24 -0.57 13.01
N SER A 654 24.90 -0.91 11.75
CA SER A 654 24.15 -0.03 10.87
C SER A 654 22.66 -0.30 10.98
N SER A 655 21.86 0.77 11.05
CA SER A 655 20.40 0.69 11.04
C SER A 655 19.91 0.15 9.69
N PRO A 656 18.93 -0.77 9.69
CA PRO A 656 18.45 -1.39 8.47
C PRO A 656 17.64 -0.40 7.62
N ILE A 657 17.51 -0.69 6.32
CA ILE A 657 16.71 0.11 5.39
C ILE A 657 15.37 -0.59 5.16
N ILE A 658 14.27 0.09 5.40
CA ILE A 658 12.93 -0.50 5.23
C ILE A 658 12.57 -0.64 3.75
N LEU A 659 12.02 -1.82 3.42
CA LEU A 659 11.49 -2.17 2.10
C LEU A 659 10.00 -1.85 2.07
N ARG A 660 9.65 -0.68 1.50
CA ARG A 660 8.27 -0.19 1.44
C ARG A 660 7.71 -0.12 0.02
N THR A 661 6.39 -0.18 -0.05
CA THR A 661 5.57 -0.02 -1.26
C THR A 661 4.82 1.31 -1.21
N HIS A 662 4.04 1.64 -2.24
CA HIS A 662 2.99 2.65 -2.05
C HIS A 662 1.96 2.17 -1.02
N PRO A 663 1.20 3.07 -0.36
CA PRO A 663 0.14 2.66 0.54
C PRO A 663 -0.90 1.79 -0.17
N ALA A 664 -1.09 0.56 0.31
CA ALA A 664 -2.01 -0.37 -0.28
C ALA A 664 -3.47 -0.01 -0.02
N LYS A 665 -4.32 -0.35 -0.99
CA LYS A 665 -5.78 -0.18 -0.94
C LYS A 665 -6.46 -1.54 -1.09
N SER A 666 -7.64 -1.71 -0.48
CA SER A 666 -8.42 -2.92 -0.72
C SER A 666 -8.89 -2.97 -2.18
N THR A 667 -8.88 -4.16 -2.79
CA THR A 667 -9.34 -4.32 -4.19
C THR A 667 -10.87 -4.33 -4.31
N SER A 668 -11.59 -4.47 -3.20
CA SER A 668 -13.04 -4.40 -3.15
C SER A 668 -13.45 -3.80 -1.82
N ILE A 669 -14.17 -2.68 -1.88
CA ILE A 669 -14.53 -1.86 -0.71
C ILE A 669 -15.91 -2.17 -0.13
N TYR A 670 -16.77 -2.86 -0.87
CA TYR A 670 -18.17 -3.08 -0.49
C TYR A 670 -18.35 -4.23 0.50
N PRO A 671 -17.64 -5.37 0.39
CA PRO A 671 -17.70 -6.41 1.40
C PRO A 671 -17.17 -5.92 2.75
N SER A 672 -17.86 -6.24 3.85
CA SER A 672 -17.40 -5.90 5.21
C SER A 672 -16.27 -6.83 5.67
N SER A 673 -15.63 -6.50 6.79
CA SER A 673 -14.58 -7.32 7.43
C SER A 673 -15.02 -8.74 7.81
N HIS A 674 -16.33 -8.96 7.95
CA HIS A 674 -16.92 -10.26 8.30
C HIS A 674 -17.26 -11.13 7.08
N SER A 675 -17.08 -10.60 5.87
CA SER A 675 -17.32 -11.34 4.64
C SER A 675 -16.38 -12.54 4.56
N HIS A 676 -16.89 -13.72 4.18
CA HIS A 676 -16.10 -14.94 4.04
C HIS A 676 -15.25 -14.89 2.76
N ARG A 677 -14.27 -13.98 2.74
CA ARG A 677 -13.36 -13.71 1.63
C ARG A 677 -11.97 -13.27 2.12
N ILE A 678 -10.95 -13.49 1.30
CA ILE A 678 -9.60 -12.96 1.51
C ILE A 678 -9.65 -11.45 1.31
N LEU A 679 -9.13 -10.71 2.29
CA LEU A 679 -8.86 -9.28 2.11
C LEU A 679 -7.65 -9.14 1.20
N LYS A 680 -7.91 -8.67 -0.03
CA LYS A 680 -6.88 -8.45 -1.05
C LYS A 680 -6.48 -6.98 -1.09
N LEU A 681 -5.19 -6.71 -0.90
CA LEU A 681 -4.60 -5.38 -0.84
C LEU A 681 -3.67 -5.17 -2.05
N ARG A 682 -3.99 -4.20 -2.90
CA ARG A 682 -3.20 -3.91 -4.11
C ARG A 682 -2.29 -2.72 -3.89
N THR A 683 -1.03 -2.86 -4.31
CA THR A 683 -0.04 -1.78 -4.32
C THR A 683 1.05 -2.03 -5.38
N SER A 684 2.08 -1.18 -5.41
CA SER A 684 3.29 -1.37 -6.18
C SER A 684 4.53 -0.83 -5.45
N THR A 685 5.71 -1.30 -5.88
CA THR A 685 6.99 -0.77 -5.40
C THR A 685 7.15 0.70 -5.80
N ILE A 686 7.77 1.51 -4.95
CA ILE A 686 7.81 2.97 -5.13
C ILE A 686 8.67 3.38 -6.33
N LYS A 687 9.87 2.81 -6.47
CA LYS A 687 10.82 3.21 -7.51
C LYS A 687 10.57 2.52 -8.86
N THR A 688 10.16 1.26 -8.84
CA THR A 688 10.03 0.42 -10.05
C THR A 688 8.59 0.11 -10.47
N ASN A 689 7.59 0.49 -9.66
CA ASN A 689 6.17 0.25 -9.92
C ASN A 689 5.79 -1.23 -10.18
N ILE A 690 6.58 -2.17 -9.66
CA ILE A 690 6.31 -3.61 -9.70
C ILE A 690 5.05 -3.89 -8.88
N LYS A 691 4.07 -4.61 -9.44
CA LYS A 691 2.77 -4.84 -8.80
C LYS A 691 2.88 -5.87 -7.68
N VAL A 692 2.23 -5.57 -6.56
CA VAL A 692 2.22 -6.39 -5.35
C VAL A 692 0.78 -6.57 -4.89
N LEU A 693 0.43 -7.79 -4.49
CA LEU A 693 -0.87 -8.15 -3.94
C LEU A 693 -0.68 -8.81 -2.58
N GLY A 694 -1.10 -8.12 -1.52
CA GLY A 694 -1.22 -8.69 -0.18
C GLY A 694 -2.55 -9.41 -0.01
N LEU A 695 -2.53 -10.56 0.65
CA LEU A 695 -3.67 -11.43 0.87
C LEU A 695 -3.75 -11.72 2.37
N PHE A 696 -4.88 -11.43 3.01
CA PHE A 696 -5.06 -11.59 4.46
C PHE A 696 -6.36 -12.35 4.75
N ASN A 697 -6.28 -13.36 5.60
CA ASN A 697 -7.46 -13.96 6.19
C ASN A 697 -7.95 -13.06 7.34
N THR A 698 -9.10 -12.41 7.17
CA THR A 698 -9.74 -11.57 8.19
C THR A 698 -10.83 -12.31 8.95
N PHE A 699 -11.13 -13.54 8.57
CA PHE A 699 -12.18 -14.34 9.17
C PHE A 699 -11.66 -15.02 10.44
N SER A 700 -12.37 -14.89 11.55
CA SER A 700 -11.90 -15.28 12.88
C SER A 700 -11.82 -16.79 13.12
N SER A 701 -12.40 -17.62 12.24
CA SER A 701 -12.42 -19.08 12.39
C SER A 701 -12.15 -19.82 11.09
N GLY A 702 -11.08 -20.61 11.05
CA GLY A 702 -10.80 -21.55 9.96
C GLY A 702 -9.92 -20.99 8.84
N SER A 703 -9.58 -21.87 7.88
CA SER A 703 -8.85 -21.50 6.68
C SER A 703 -9.79 -20.99 5.60
N ILE A 704 -9.35 -20.02 4.84
CA ILE A 704 -10.06 -19.50 3.68
C ILE A 704 -9.31 -19.81 2.39
N THR A 705 -10.03 -20.22 1.35
CA THR A 705 -9.47 -20.54 0.05
C THR A 705 -10.13 -19.69 -1.02
N GLU A 706 -9.34 -19.04 -1.87
CA GLU A 706 -9.84 -18.31 -3.03
C GLU A 706 -9.00 -18.54 -4.28
N ILE A 707 -9.64 -18.32 -5.43
CA ILE A 707 -8.98 -18.20 -6.72
C ILE A 707 -8.55 -16.74 -6.89
N ILE A 708 -7.24 -16.51 -6.96
CA ILE A 708 -6.61 -15.22 -7.24
C ILE A 708 -6.31 -15.15 -8.73
N ARG A 709 -6.39 -13.95 -9.32
CA ARG A 709 -6.23 -13.77 -10.76
C ARG A 709 -5.20 -12.72 -11.09
N LEU A 710 -4.61 -12.78 -12.28
CA LEU A 710 -3.72 -11.73 -12.77
C LEU A 710 -4.43 -10.36 -12.84
N GLU A 711 -5.74 -10.33 -13.07
CA GLU A 711 -6.53 -9.09 -13.04
C GLU A 711 -6.64 -8.48 -11.64
N ASP A 712 -6.35 -9.24 -10.58
CA ASP A 712 -6.27 -8.70 -9.22
C ASP A 712 -5.01 -7.83 -9.05
N PHE A 713 -4.01 -7.92 -9.94
CA PHE A 713 -2.84 -7.02 -10.02
C PHE A 713 -3.03 -5.93 -11.08
N PHE A 714 -3.48 -6.34 -12.27
CA PHE A 714 -3.62 -5.52 -13.46
C PHE A 714 -5.10 -5.45 -13.84
N PRO A 715 -5.90 -4.60 -13.16
CA PRO A 715 -7.29 -4.41 -13.55
C PRO A 715 -7.33 -3.93 -15.00
N LEU A 716 -8.30 -4.42 -15.78
CA LEU A 716 -8.52 -3.95 -17.14
C LEU A 716 -8.84 -2.45 -17.08
N SER A 717 -7.99 -1.61 -17.68
CA SER A 717 -8.26 -0.19 -17.79
C SER A 717 -9.39 0.03 -18.79
N HIS A 718 -10.35 0.90 -18.49
CA HIS A 718 -11.41 1.24 -19.44
C HIS A 718 -10.93 2.20 -20.54
N SER A 719 -9.77 2.83 -20.37
CA SER A 719 -9.17 3.77 -21.34
C SER A 719 -8.61 3.10 -22.59
N SER A 720 -8.32 1.79 -22.54
CA SER A 720 -7.93 1.01 -23.73
C SER A 720 -9.11 0.67 -24.64
N LEU A 721 -10.35 0.97 -24.23
CA LEU A 721 -11.56 0.73 -25.02
C LEU A 721 -12.10 1.98 -25.77
N HIS A 722 -11.50 3.16 -25.59
CA HIS A 722 -12.01 4.44 -26.14
C HIS A 722 -11.02 5.24 -27.00
N LYS A 723 -9.93 4.64 -27.49
CA LYS A 723 -9.03 5.31 -28.45
C LYS A 723 -9.05 4.62 -29.81
N GLU A 724 -10.17 4.78 -30.53
CA GLU A 724 -10.32 4.36 -31.94
C GLU A 724 -9.46 5.17 -32.94
N ASP A 725 -8.59 6.11 -32.52
CA ASP A 725 -7.89 7.00 -33.47
C ASP A 725 -6.38 7.21 -33.23
N THR A 726 -5.71 6.34 -32.45
CA THR A 726 -4.23 6.34 -32.38
C THR A 726 -3.67 4.96 -32.68
N THR A 727 -3.21 4.75 -33.93
CA THR A 727 -2.43 3.58 -34.42
C THR A 727 -2.52 2.34 -33.52
N GLU A 728 -3.64 1.62 -33.62
CA GLU A 728 -3.97 0.42 -32.82
C GLU A 728 -2.87 -0.65 -32.81
N GLU A 729 -2.00 -0.67 -33.83
CA GLU A 729 -0.93 -1.65 -33.96
C GLU A 729 0.10 -1.59 -32.83
N ASN A 730 0.39 -0.43 -32.21
CA ASN A 730 1.50 -0.28 -31.26
C ASN A 730 1.18 -0.62 -29.79
N GLN A 731 -0.06 -0.41 -29.32
CA GLN A 731 -0.45 -0.78 -27.94
C GLN A 731 -0.86 -2.25 -27.84
N GLU A 732 -1.56 -2.78 -28.85
CA GLU A 732 -1.87 -4.22 -28.90
C GLU A 732 -0.61 -5.08 -29.01
N THR A 733 0.41 -4.65 -29.77
CA THR A 733 1.69 -5.39 -29.82
C THR A 733 2.41 -5.37 -28.48
N GLN A 734 2.36 -4.26 -27.74
CA GLN A 734 3.02 -4.13 -26.44
C GLN A 734 2.36 -4.99 -25.34
N GLU A 735 1.03 -5.05 -25.26
CA GLU A 735 0.34 -5.97 -24.32
C GLU A 735 0.48 -7.45 -24.72
N LYS A 736 0.59 -7.75 -26.04
CA LYS A 736 0.77 -9.12 -26.55
C LYS A 736 2.09 -9.77 -26.11
N GLU A 737 3.11 -8.96 -25.82
CA GLU A 737 4.45 -9.44 -25.45
C GLU A 737 4.73 -9.45 -23.93
N GLU A 738 3.87 -8.84 -23.11
CA GLU A 738 4.12 -8.76 -21.66
C GLU A 738 3.74 -10.05 -20.92
N GLN A 739 4.72 -10.63 -20.22
CA GLN A 739 4.56 -11.82 -19.40
C GLN A 739 5.02 -11.54 -17.96
N TYR A 740 4.39 -12.23 -17.00
CA TYR A 740 4.68 -12.09 -15.57
C TYR A 740 4.83 -13.44 -14.88
N ILE A 741 5.73 -13.50 -13.92
CA ILE A 741 5.79 -14.59 -12.94
C ILE A 741 5.28 -14.06 -11.61
N LEU A 742 4.40 -14.80 -10.96
CA LEU A 742 3.98 -14.52 -9.60
C LEU A 742 4.96 -15.19 -8.63
N HIS A 743 5.59 -14.39 -7.78
CA HIS A 743 6.49 -14.85 -6.72
C HIS A 743 5.79 -14.77 -5.35
N SER A 744 5.73 -15.90 -4.64
CA SER A 744 5.23 -15.98 -3.26
C SER A 744 6.31 -15.57 -2.26
N SER A 745 5.99 -14.61 -1.40
CA SER A 745 6.90 -14.17 -0.33
C SER A 745 6.99 -15.18 0.83
N SER A 746 5.93 -15.96 1.07
CA SER A 746 5.89 -16.90 2.19
C SER A 746 6.81 -18.10 2.00
N ASN A 747 6.94 -18.60 0.77
CA ASN A 747 7.65 -19.85 0.47
C ASN A 747 8.59 -19.78 -0.76
N ASN A 748 8.72 -18.62 -1.42
CA ASN A 748 9.49 -18.40 -2.65
C ASN A 748 9.06 -19.23 -3.88
N SER A 749 7.85 -19.80 -3.87
CA SER A 749 7.30 -20.49 -5.05
C SER A 749 7.03 -19.50 -6.17
N LEU A 750 7.21 -19.97 -7.41
CA LEU A 750 6.99 -19.21 -8.63
C LEU A 750 5.86 -19.84 -9.46
N SER A 751 5.02 -19.01 -10.05
CA SER A 751 4.14 -19.46 -11.15
C SER A 751 4.95 -19.71 -12.42
N PRO A 752 4.40 -20.45 -13.40
CA PRO A 752 4.85 -20.33 -14.78
C PRO A 752 4.75 -18.87 -15.27
N PRO A 753 5.48 -18.48 -16.34
CA PRO A 753 5.22 -17.22 -17.03
C PRO A 753 3.77 -17.13 -17.53
N ILE A 754 3.06 -16.08 -17.10
CA ILE A 754 1.66 -15.82 -17.45
C ILE A 754 1.62 -14.60 -18.39
N PRO A 755 1.19 -14.77 -19.65
CA PRO A 755 1.02 -13.64 -20.55
C PRO A 755 -0.16 -12.77 -20.14
N LEU A 756 -0.03 -11.46 -20.26
CA LEU A 756 -1.07 -10.50 -19.93
C LEU A 756 -2.33 -10.68 -20.81
N THR A 757 -2.17 -11.23 -22.02
CA THR A 757 -3.26 -11.62 -22.91
C THR A 757 -4.07 -12.82 -22.44
N ALA A 758 -3.56 -13.61 -21.48
CA ALA A 758 -4.31 -14.71 -20.88
C ALA A 758 -5.32 -14.27 -19.81
N ARG A 759 -5.50 -12.96 -19.59
CA ARG A 759 -6.51 -12.43 -18.67
C ARG A 759 -7.90 -13.03 -18.97
N GLY A 760 -8.63 -13.37 -17.92
CA GLY A 760 -9.94 -14.03 -18.01
C GLY A 760 -9.91 -15.54 -18.31
N THR A 761 -8.76 -16.14 -18.60
CA THR A 761 -8.62 -17.59 -18.82
C THR A 761 -8.28 -18.33 -17.52
N ASN A 762 -8.09 -19.66 -17.57
CA ASN A 762 -7.66 -20.42 -16.40
C ASN A 762 -6.16 -20.28 -16.12
N THR A 763 -5.33 -20.03 -17.14
CA THR A 763 -3.87 -19.90 -16.99
C THR A 763 -3.46 -18.62 -16.24
N SER A 764 -4.33 -17.62 -16.17
CA SER A 764 -4.12 -16.40 -15.37
C SER A 764 -4.56 -16.52 -13.91
N LYS A 765 -4.96 -17.72 -13.46
CA LYS A 765 -5.52 -17.97 -12.13
C LYS A 765 -4.55 -18.77 -11.26
N CYS A 766 -4.55 -18.50 -9.97
CA CYS A 766 -3.88 -19.31 -8.97
C CYS A 766 -4.78 -19.54 -7.75
N LEU A 767 -4.57 -20.66 -7.05
CA LEU A 767 -5.32 -21.02 -5.86
C LEU A 767 -4.51 -20.72 -4.61
N ILE A 768 -5.11 -19.99 -3.66
CA ILE A 768 -4.50 -19.61 -2.39
C ILE A 768 -5.42 -20.04 -1.25
N THR A 769 -4.84 -20.72 -0.25
CA THR A 769 -5.47 -21.07 1.02
C THR A 769 -4.70 -20.42 2.17
N LEU A 770 -5.35 -19.57 2.93
CA LEU A 770 -4.78 -18.94 4.12
C LEU A 770 -5.37 -19.56 5.38
N PRO A 771 -4.57 -19.99 6.37
CA PRO A 771 -5.08 -20.41 7.67
C PRO A 771 -5.70 -19.21 8.41
N ASN A 772 -6.30 -19.44 9.59
CA ASN A 772 -6.75 -18.36 10.47
C ASN A 772 -5.57 -17.41 10.76
N SER A 773 -5.80 -16.10 10.69
CA SER A 773 -4.75 -15.07 10.79
C SER A 773 -3.58 -15.28 9.83
N GLY A 774 -3.82 -15.98 8.71
CA GLY A 774 -2.86 -16.24 7.66
C GLY A 774 -2.73 -15.09 6.69
N TRP A 775 -1.57 -14.98 6.06
CA TRP A 775 -1.25 -13.96 5.07
C TRP A 775 -0.39 -14.53 3.94
N GLU A 776 -0.41 -13.87 2.79
CA GLU A 776 0.53 -14.08 1.69
C GLU A 776 0.79 -12.73 0.99
N ILE A 777 1.97 -12.56 0.41
CA ILE A 777 2.28 -11.46 -0.50
C ILE A 777 2.78 -12.04 -1.80
N LEU A 778 2.06 -11.73 -2.87
CA LEU A 778 2.43 -12.11 -4.23
C LEU A 778 3.01 -10.89 -4.95
N THR A 779 4.13 -11.08 -5.64
CA THR A 779 4.75 -10.05 -6.49
C THR A 779 4.68 -10.48 -7.96
N ALA A 780 4.17 -9.61 -8.84
CA ALA A 780 4.13 -9.87 -10.28
C ALA A 780 5.41 -9.36 -10.96
N CYS A 781 6.39 -10.24 -11.11
CA CYS A 781 7.69 -9.94 -11.69
C CYS A 781 7.63 -10.01 -13.22
N ARG A 782 8.00 -8.94 -13.92
CA ARG A 782 8.05 -8.91 -15.39
C ARG A 782 9.07 -9.92 -15.91
N VAL A 783 8.67 -10.66 -16.93
CA VAL A 783 9.53 -11.58 -17.69
C VAL A 783 10.02 -10.86 -18.94
N TYR A 784 11.33 -10.93 -19.16
CA TYR A 784 12.01 -10.39 -20.33
C TYR A 784 12.45 -11.55 -21.22
N THR A 785 11.94 -11.60 -22.45
CA THR A 785 12.35 -12.57 -23.47
C THR A 785 13.52 -11.99 -24.25
N ILE A 786 14.69 -12.61 -24.12
CA ILE A 786 15.94 -12.11 -24.69
C ILE A 786 16.39 -13.05 -25.82
N PRO A 787 16.53 -12.57 -27.07
CA PRO A 787 17.03 -13.38 -28.17
C PRO A 787 18.55 -13.61 -28.02
N LEU A 788 18.98 -14.85 -28.24
CA LEU A 788 20.40 -15.19 -28.19
C LEU A 788 21.06 -14.89 -29.53
N PRO A 789 22.20 -14.17 -29.55
CA PRO A 789 22.92 -13.93 -30.79
C PRO A 789 23.41 -15.26 -31.39
N LEU A 790 23.05 -15.50 -32.66
CA LEU A 790 23.54 -16.66 -33.42
C LEU A 790 25.08 -16.58 -33.53
N SER A 791 25.77 -17.67 -33.25
CA SER A 791 27.22 -17.77 -33.45
C SER A 791 27.54 -17.54 -34.93
N LEU A 792 28.23 -16.44 -35.24
CA LEU A 792 28.71 -16.18 -36.60
C LEU A 792 29.78 -17.24 -36.95
N PRO A 793 29.75 -17.84 -38.15
CA PRO A 793 30.78 -18.77 -38.59
C PRO A 793 32.15 -18.06 -38.72
N PRO A 794 33.29 -18.78 -38.58
CA PRO A 794 34.62 -18.19 -38.37
C PRO A 794 35.21 -17.37 -39.55
N SER A 795 34.47 -17.13 -40.62
CA SER A 795 35.02 -16.60 -41.87
C SER A 795 34.76 -15.10 -42.14
N SER A 796 34.25 -14.33 -41.17
CA SER A 796 33.98 -12.89 -41.37
C SER A 796 34.51 -11.93 -40.29
N LEU A 797 35.34 -12.43 -39.36
CA LEU A 797 36.02 -11.60 -38.36
C LEU A 797 37.28 -10.96 -38.93
N SER A 798 37.14 -9.89 -39.72
CA SER A 798 38.27 -9.00 -39.99
C SER A 798 37.99 -7.50 -39.93
N ASN A 799 36.75 -7.03 -39.72
CA ASN A 799 36.48 -5.59 -39.60
C ASN A 799 35.20 -5.24 -38.83
N LEU A 800 35.09 -5.57 -37.53
CA LEU A 800 34.03 -5.02 -36.68
C LEU A 800 34.60 -4.50 -35.36
N HIS A 801 34.52 -3.17 -35.18
CA HIS A 801 34.72 -2.51 -33.90
C HIS A 801 33.58 -2.91 -32.93
N PRO A 802 33.88 -3.17 -31.64
CA PRO A 802 32.85 -3.50 -30.67
C PRO A 802 31.95 -2.28 -30.44
N SER A 803 30.67 -2.41 -30.80
CA SER A 803 29.62 -1.45 -30.46
C SER A 803 28.68 -2.13 -29.48
N PRO A 804 28.50 -1.62 -28.25
CA PRO A 804 27.56 -2.20 -27.29
C PRO A 804 26.12 -1.99 -27.78
N ILE A 805 25.34 -3.07 -27.89
CA ILE A 805 23.87 -2.98 -28.02
C ILE A 805 23.34 -2.77 -26.59
N SER A 806 23.03 -1.52 -26.25
CA SER A 806 22.39 -1.18 -24.98
C SER A 806 20.87 -1.19 -25.16
N ILE A 807 20.17 -1.97 -24.34
CA ILE A 807 18.71 -1.84 -24.18
C ILE A 807 18.51 -1.05 -22.90
N SER A 808 18.43 0.28 -23.03
CA SER A 808 18.16 1.17 -21.90
C SER A 808 16.67 1.15 -21.56
N ILE A 809 16.36 1.02 -20.27
CA ILE A 809 15.01 1.19 -19.74
C ILE A 809 14.85 2.67 -19.38
N SER A 810 14.36 3.45 -20.34
CA SER A 810 13.67 4.72 -20.10
C SER A 810 12.50 4.81 -21.08
N ASN A 811 11.45 5.54 -20.70
CA ASN A 811 10.16 5.73 -21.38
C ASN A 811 10.25 5.91 -22.93
N PRO A 812 9.14 5.67 -23.67
CA PRO A 812 9.15 5.04 -24.99
C PRO A 812 9.86 5.87 -26.08
N PRO A 813 10.55 5.23 -27.06
CA PRO A 813 11.19 5.95 -28.14
C PRO A 813 10.18 6.44 -29.19
N GLN A 814 10.31 7.72 -29.57
CA GLN A 814 9.63 8.34 -30.70
C GLN A 814 10.08 7.75 -32.05
N GLN A 815 9.12 7.74 -32.98
CA GLN A 815 9.12 7.21 -34.34
C GLN A 815 10.40 7.42 -35.16
N LYS A 816 10.85 6.35 -35.83
CA LYS A 816 11.49 6.45 -37.14
C LYS A 816 10.80 5.48 -38.12
N THR A 817 10.16 6.07 -39.12
CA THR A 817 9.60 5.43 -40.32
C THR A 817 10.65 4.61 -41.08
N GLN A 818 10.32 3.36 -41.42
CA GLN A 818 10.96 2.64 -42.52
C GLN A 818 9.92 1.96 -43.42
N THR A 819 10.20 2.13 -44.72
CA THR A 819 9.44 1.70 -45.88
C THR A 819 9.50 0.20 -46.14
N ARG A 820 8.38 -0.29 -46.65
CA ARG A 820 8.01 -1.67 -47.01
C ARG A 820 8.80 -2.23 -48.21
N THR A 821 9.31 -3.46 -48.10
CA THR A 821 9.43 -4.40 -49.24
C THR A 821 9.35 -5.86 -48.76
N GLN A 822 8.61 -6.66 -49.53
CA GLN A 822 8.20 -8.04 -49.26
C GLN A 822 9.32 -9.07 -49.45
N GLN A 823 9.33 -10.14 -48.64
CA GLN A 823 9.07 -11.55 -49.00
C GLN A 823 9.64 -12.49 -47.93
N ASN A 824 8.82 -13.46 -47.49
CA ASN A 824 9.14 -14.51 -46.52
C ASN A 824 10.36 -15.35 -46.92
N PRO A 825 11.15 -15.78 -45.92
CA PRO A 825 11.36 -17.21 -45.68
C PRO A 825 10.93 -17.62 -44.25
N GLN A 826 10.75 -18.93 -44.03
CA GLN A 826 10.37 -19.52 -42.72
C GLN A 826 11.22 -18.98 -41.55
N PRO A 827 10.65 -18.81 -40.34
CA PRO A 827 11.41 -18.29 -39.22
C PRO A 827 12.37 -19.36 -38.70
N ASP A 828 13.67 -19.20 -38.98
CA ASP A 828 14.71 -19.72 -38.10
C ASP A 828 14.48 -19.07 -36.73
N THR A 829 13.77 -19.75 -35.82
CA THR A 829 13.50 -19.23 -34.48
C THR A 829 14.81 -19.10 -33.73
N THR A 830 15.31 -17.87 -33.63
CA THR A 830 16.46 -17.55 -32.81
C THR A 830 16.16 -18.02 -31.38
N PRO A 831 17.01 -18.85 -30.75
CA PRO A 831 16.73 -19.34 -29.41
C PRO A 831 16.64 -18.16 -28.44
N THR A 832 15.66 -18.20 -27.52
CA THR A 832 15.41 -17.12 -26.56
C THR A 832 15.56 -17.62 -25.12
N ILE A 833 15.92 -16.72 -24.21
CA ILE A 833 15.88 -16.96 -22.76
C ILE A 833 14.90 -15.98 -22.13
N ASN A 834 14.03 -16.49 -21.27
CA ASN A 834 13.17 -15.69 -20.41
C ASN A 834 13.86 -15.44 -19.06
N LEU A 835 13.90 -14.18 -18.64
CA LEU A 835 14.55 -13.73 -17.41
C LEU A 835 13.59 -12.87 -16.59
N ALA A 836 13.55 -13.04 -15.27
CA ALA A 836 12.87 -12.10 -14.37
C ALA A 836 13.74 -11.80 -13.14
N VAL A 837 13.76 -10.53 -12.72
CA VAL A 837 14.42 -10.09 -11.47
C VAL A 837 13.36 -10.12 -10.36
N LEU A 838 13.56 -10.99 -9.36
CA LEU A 838 12.60 -11.18 -8.26
C LEU A 838 12.82 -10.18 -7.12
N GLY A 839 14.02 -9.62 -7.02
CA GLY A 839 14.46 -8.77 -5.91
C GLY A 839 15.09 -9.60 -4.79
N LEU A 840 15.05 -9.11 -3.55
CA LEU A 840 15.63 -9.83 -2.43
C LEU A 840 14.69 -10.95 -1.93
N LEU A 841 15.16 -12.19 -1.94
CA LEU A 841 14.44 -13.35 -1.44
C LEU A 841 14.27 -13.31 0.08
N ASN A 842 13.28 -14.06 0.58
CA ASN A 842 12.92 -14.13 2.00
C ASN A 842 12.48 -12.79 2.62
N LYS A 843 12.08 -11.80 1.80
CA LYS A 843 11.51 -10.53 2.26
C LYS A 843 10.01 -10.52 2.04
N PHE A 844 9.27 -9.74 2.84
CA PHE A 844 7.84 -9.53 2.63
C PHE A 844 7.57 -8.93 1.24
N VAL A 845 8.34 -7.91 0.85
CA VAL A 845 8.32 -7.32 -0.50
C VAL A 845 9.75 -7.14 -1.03
N GLY A 846 10.36 -8.24 -1.48
CA GLY A 846 11.75 -8.26 -1.97
C GLY A 846 12.02 -7.34 -3.15
N ALA A 847 11.03 -7.18 -4.04
CA ALA A 847 11.11 -6.32 -5.20
C ALA A 847 11.25 -4.82 -4.85
N ALA A 848 10.88 -4.40 -3.64
CA ALA A 848 11.05 -3.02 -3.19
C ALA A 848 12.51 -2.62 -3.00
N ALA A 849 13.44 -3.59 -2.98
CA ALA A 849 14.87 -3.32 -2.96
C ALA A 849 15.41 -2.88 -4.33
N ILE A 850 14.68 -3.13 -5.42
CA ILE A 850 15.12 -2.82 -6.79
C ILE A 850 14.83 -1.36 -7.08
N LEU A 851 15.88 -0.62 -7.45
CA LEU A 851 15.80 0.77 -7.86
C LEU A 851 15.76 0.88 -9.39
N LYS A 852 16.60 0.07 -10.05
CA LYS A 852 16.71 0.01 -11.51
C LYS A 852 17.25 -1.36 -11.92
N SER A 853 16.91 -1.82 -13.12
CA SER A 853 17.57 -2.95 -13.76
C SER A 853 17.70 -2.72 -15.26
N SER A 854 18.70 -3.35 -15.90
CA SER A 854 18.88 -3.36 -17.36
C SER A 854 19.70 -4.57 -17.80
N PHE A 855 19.67 -4.90 -19.10
CA PHE A 855 20.32 -6.08 -19.66
C PHE A 855 21.14 -5.72 -20.90
N SER A 856 22.30 -6.35 -21.06
CA SER A 856 23.19 -6.15 -22.22
C SER A 856 23.94 -7.44 -22.57
N PHE A 857 24.56 -7.49 -23.76
CA PHE A 857 25.41 -8.61 -24.17
C PHE A 857 26.86 -8.18 -24.33
N SER A 858 27.80 -9.03 -23.94
CA SER A 858 29.22 -8.90 -24.21
C SER A 858 29.80 -10.20 -24.78
N ILE A 859 30.87 -10.09 -25.56
CA ILE A 859 31.57 -11.24 -26.15
C ILE A 859 32.92 -11.38 -25.44
N SER A 860 33.16 -12.53 -24.82
CA SER A 860 34.48 -12.82 -24.25
C SER A 860 35.44 -13.31 -25.35
N PRO A 861 36.68 -12.79 -25.42
CA PRO A 861 37.69 -13.32 -26.33
C PRO A 861 38.05 -14.77 -25.93
N PRO A 862 38.45 -15.61 -26.89
CA PRO A 862 38.76 -17.01 -26.61
C PRO A 862 39.99 -17.13 -25.70
N THR A 863 39.84 -17.84 -24.59
CA THR A 863 40.95 -18.26 -23.74
C THR A 863 41.64 -19.48 -24.36
N SER A 864 42.72 -19.29 -25.14
CA SER A 864 43.61 -20.40 -25.55
C SER A 864 44.44 -20.84 -24.34
N THR A 865 44.57 -22.13 -23.99
CA THR A 865 45.50 -23.06 -24.66
C THR A 865 44.97 -24.52 -24.69
N SER A 866 44.11 -24.88 -25.63
CA SER A 866 43.99 -26.28 -26.07
C SER A 866 43.47 -26.33 -27.51
N SER A 867 43.90 -27.34 -28.26
CA SER A 867 43.86 -27.40 -29.73
C SER A 867 42.49 -27.76 -30.33
N SER A 868 41.39 -27.29 -29.74
CA SER A 868 40.04 -27.38 -30.31
C SER A 868 39.48 -25.97 -30.50
N ALA A 869 38.87 -25.72 -31.66
CA ALA A 869 38.50 -24.40 -32.19
C ALA A 869 38.00 -23.37 -31.14
N PRO A 870 38.49 -22.11 -31.16
CA PRO A 870 38.02 -21.08 -30.23
C PRO A 870 36.61 -20.62 -30.61
N SER A 871 35.59 -21.03 -29.86
CA SER A 871 34.26 -20.41 -29.93
C SER A 871 34.26 -19.13 -29.10
N SER A 872 33.81 -18.03 -29.69
CA SER A 872 33.47 -16.81 -28.94
C SER A 872 32.33 -17.12 -27.97
N GLN A 873 32.48 -16.70 -26.72
CA GLN A 873 31.48 -16.91 -25.67
C GLN A 873 30.60 -15.66 -25.54
N THR A 874 29.27 -15.84 -25.58
CA THR A 874 28.30 -14.78 -25.35
C THR A 874 27.98 -14.71 -23.87
N ILE A 875 28.10 -13.52 -23.28
CA ILE A 875 27.75 -13.27 -21.88
C ILE A 875 26.55 -12.32 -21.85
N LEU A 876 25.48 -12.74 -21.20
CA LEU A 876 24.34 -11.88 -20.85
C LEU A 876 24.67 -11.14 -19.55
N ASN A 877 24.85 -9.82 -19.62
CA ASN A 877 25.07 -8.97 -18.45
C ASN A 877 23.72 -8.43 -17.94
N ILE A 878 23.49 -8.57 -16.65
CA ILE A 878 22.31 -8.11 -15.93
C ILE A 878 22.79 -7.07 -14.92
N HIS A 879 22.43 -5.82 -15.14
CA HIS A 879 22.77 -4.70 -14.26
C HIS A 879 21.57 -4.43 -13.34
N ILE A 880 21.74 -4.49 -12.03
CA ILE A 880 20.67 -4.27 -11.04
C ILE A 880 21.15 -3.28 -10.00
N GLN A 881 20.50 -2.14 -9.90
CA GLN A 881 20.73 -1.18 -8.82
C GLN A 881 19.82 -1.51 -7.64
N LEU A 882 20.42 -1.76 -6.47
CA LEU A 882 19.74 -2.15 -5.25
C LEU A 882 19.90 -1.10 -4.14
N LYS A 883 18.84 -0.96 -3.33
CA LYS A 883 18.81 -0.11 -2.14
C LYS A 883 19.69 -0.64 -0.99
N GLY A 884 19.84 -1.96 -0.92
CA GLY A 884 20.63 -2.63 0.10
C GLY A 884 20.90 -4.09 -0.24
N THR A 885 21.61 -4.77 0.64
CA THR A 885 22.08 -6.15 0.46
C THR A 885 21.13 -7.18 1.05
N GLY A 886 21.20 -8.40 0.51
CA GLY A 886 20.46 -9.58 0.91
C GLY A 886 20.68 -10.72 -0.08
N ILE A 887 19.83 -11.73 -0.06
CA ILE A 887 19.86 -12.80 -1.07
C ILE A 887 19.10 -12.34 -2.30
N LEU A 888 19.79 -12.05 -3.40
CA LEU A 888 19.18 -11.63 -4.66
C LEU A 888 18.63 -12.85 -5.42
N GLY A 889 17.37 -12.78 -5.86
CA GLY A 889 16.70 -13.82 -6.63
C GLY A 889 16.50 -13.45 -8.09
N LEU A 890 16.80 -14.39 -9.00
CA LEU A 890 16.52 -14.33 -10.43
C LEU A 890 15.77 -15.59 -10.88
N TYR A 891 14.89 -15.43 -11.86
CA TYR A 891 14.32 -16.55 -12.62
C TYR A 891 14.92 -16.60 -14.01
N ILE A 892 15.29 -17.79 -14.48
CA ILE A 892 15.80 -18.03 -15.85
C ILE A 892 15.09 -19.25 -16.43
N SER A 893 14.49 -19.15 -17.62
CA SER A 893 13.84 -20.30 -18.27
C SER A 893 14.83 -21.36 -18.77
N SER A 894 14.36 -22.60 -18.88
CA SER A 894 15.07 -23.61 -19.66
C SER A 894 15.07 -23.24 -21.16
N PRO A 895 16.22 -23.24 -21.87
CA PRO A 895 16.29 -22.90 -23.29
C PRO A 895 15.69 -23.98 -24.23
N PHE A 896 15.31 -25.15 -23.72
CA PHE A 896 14.66 -26.20 -24.50
C PHE A 896 13.39 -26.68 -23.79
N PRO A 897 12.22 -26.69 -24.47
CA PRO A 897 11.01 -27.29 -23.93
C PRO A 897 11.20 -28.80 -23.82
N SER A 898 11.10 -29.35 -22.61
CA SER A 898 10.99 -30.79 -22.43
C SER A 898 9.66 -31.25 -23.04
N SER A 899 9.70 -31.94 -24.18
CA SER A 899 8.50 -32.52 -24.77
C SER A 899 7.89 -33.57 -23.81
N PRO A 900 6.57 -33.53 -23.57
CA PRO A 900 5.88 -34.64 -22.94
C PRO A 900 5.50 -35.64 -24.04
N SER A 901 6.27 -36.70 -24.21
CA SER A 901 5.82 -37.87 -24.99
C SER A 901 6.10 -39.16 -24.22
N PRO A 902 5.06 -39.89 -23.77
CA PRO A 902 5.24 -41.19 -23.15
C PRO A 902 5.17 -42.27 -24.25
N SER A 903 6.28 -42.63 -24.89
CA SER A 903 6.40 -43.96 -25.51
C SER A 903 7.80 -44.27 -26.08
N PHE A 904 8.27 -45.45 -25.71
CA PHE A 904 9.36 -46.27 -26.27
C PHE A 904 10.82 -46.01 -25.84
N LYS A 905 11.37 -47.06 -25.20
CA LYS A 905 12.71 -47.26 -24.68
C LYS A 905 13.78 -47.28 -25.78
N SER A 906 14.93 -46.68 -25.47
CA SER A 906 16.27 -47.13 -25.89
C SER A 906 17.22 -46.94 -24.69
N PRO A 907 17.91 -47.97 -24.20
CA PRO A 907 18.77 -47.85 -23.01
C PRO A 907 20.22 -47.61 -23.43
N HIS A 908 20.54 -46.56 -24.18
CA HIS A 908 21.91 -46.03 -24.35
C HIS A 908 21.86 -44.65 -25.05
N SER A 909 21.35 -43.65 -24.35
CA SER A 909 21.72 -42.24 -24.53
C SER A 909 20.98 -41.45 -23.45
N SER A 910 21.73 -41.00 -22.45
CA SER A 910 21.29 -39.92 -21.58
C SER A 910 21.00 -38.69 -22.46
N PRO A 911 19.78 -38.11 -22.45
CA PRO A 911 19.60 -36.79 -23.04
C PRO A 911 20.48 -35.83 -22.22
N SER A 912 21.50 -35.26 -22.86
CA SER A 912 22.30 -34.20 -22.27
C SER A 912 21.38 -33.02 -22.01
N SER A 913 21.11 -32.73 -20.74
CA SER A 913 20.44 -31.50 -20.34
C SER A 913 21.27 -30.30 -20.82
N PRO A 914 20.63 -29.22 -21.30
CA PRO A 914 21.34 -27.98 -21.57
C PRO A 914 22.00 -27.51 -20.26
N HIS A 915 23.33 -27.40 -20.25
CA HIS A 915 24.07 -26.95 -19.09
C HIS A 915 24.30 -25.44 -19.20
N LEU A 916 23.67 -24.66 -18.31
CA LEU A 916 24.17 -23.33 -17.96
C LEU A 916 25.52 -23.57 -17.27
N THR A 917 26.62 -23.27 -17.94
CA THR A 917 27.95 -23.79 -17.55
C THR A 917 28.68 -22.90 -16.55
N THR A 918 28.43 -21.58 -16.52
CA THR A 918 29.11 -20.66 -15.58
C THR A 918 28.34 -19.34 -15.37
N LEU A 919 28.23 -18.90 -14.11
CA LEU A 919 27.76 -17.56 -13.72
C LEU A 919 28.97 -16.72 -13.30
N SER A 920 29.13 -15.51 -13.86
CA SER A 920 30.23 -14.60 -13.57
C SER A 920 29.72 -13.18 -13.27
N ILE A 921 29.76 -12.72 -12.01
CA ILE A 921 29.41 -11.33 -11.66
C ILE A 921 30.64 -10.43 -11.89
N SER A 922 30.54 -9.45 -12.79
CA SER A 922 31.59 -8.46 -13.04
C SER A 922 31.39 -7.25 -12.11
N HIS A 923 32.46 -6.55 -11.73
CA HIS A 923 32.50 -5.36 -10.86
C HIS A 923 32.69 -5.55 -9.34
N LEU A 924 32.75 -6.79 -8.85
CA LEU A 924 33.43 -7.08 -7.58
C LEU A 924 34.70 -7.85 -7.90
N ASN A 925 35.84 -7.48 -7.32
CA ASN A 925 37.16 -8.14 -7.50
C ASN A 925 37.20 -9.54 -6.83
N ILE A 926 36.11 -10.30 -6.95
CA ILE A 926 35.72 -11.45 -6.12
C ILE A 926 35.12 -12.58 -7.00
N SER A 927 35.43 -12.60 -8.30
CA SER A 927 34.96 -13.60 -9.28
C SER A 927 35.14 -15.06 -8.83
N HIS A 928 36.08 -15.34 -7.93
CA HIS A 928 36.41 -16.67 -7.41
C HIS A 928 35.54 -17.14 -6.22
N LEU A 929 34.85 -16.26 -5.47
CA LEU A 929 34.00 -16.66 -4.33
C LEU A 929 32.56 -16.99 -4.73
N LEU A 930 32.14 -16.60 -5.93
CA LEU A 930 30.75 -16.63 -6.39
C LEU A 930 30.12 -18.02 -6.55
N PRO A 931 30.82 -19.05 -7.06
CA PRO A 931 30.25 -20.40 -7.10
C PRO A 931 29.89 -20.94 -5.71
N GLN A 932 30.51 -20.43 -4.63
CA GLN A 932 30.22 -20.85 -3.25
C GLN A 932 29.00 -20.14 -2.65
N HIS A 933 28.60 -18.98 -3.22
CA HIS A 933 27.54 -18.11 -2.70
C HIS A 933 26.36 -17.95 -3.68
N THR A 934 26.32 -18.79 -4.71
CA THR A 934 25.23 -18.87 -5.69
C THR A 934 24.58 -20.24 -5.59
N LYS A 935 23.25 -20.28 -5.52
CA LYS A 935 22.45 -21.51 -5.59
C LYS A 935 21.54 -21.48 -6.81
N MET A 936 21.46 -22.58 -7.55
CA MET A 936 20.53 -22.77 -8.65
C MET A 936 19.61 -23.95 -8.37
N ASP A 937 18.32 -23.69 -8.27
CA ASP A 937 17.28 -24.70 -8.04
C ASP A 937 16.41 -24.81 -9.30
N TYR A 938 16.29 -26.01 -9.87
CA TYR A 938 15.35 -26.27 -10.97
C TYR A 938 13.91 -26.29 -10.45
N LEU A 939 13.03 -25.58 -11.13
CA LEU A 939 11.62 -25.43 -10.80
C LEU A 939 10.76 -26.07 -11.91
N PRO A 940 10.36 -27.35 -11.77
CA PRO A 940 9.62 -28.07 -12.80
C PRO A 940 8.31 -27.37 -13.20
N HIS A 941 7.57 -26.85 -12.20
CA HIS A 941 6.29 -26.18 -12.42
C HIS A 941 6.43 -24.79 -13.07
N ALA A 942 7.56 -24.12 -12.92
CA ALA A 942 7.83 -22.82 -13.53
C ALA A 942 8.65 -22.94 -14.84
N HIS A 943 8.97 -24.16 -15.28
CA HIS A 943 9.77 -24.46 -16.46
C HIS A 943 11.12 -23.70 -16.53
N GLY A 944 11.79 -23.54 -15.38
CA GLY A 944 13.01 -22.75 -15.29
C GLY A 944 13.84 -23.01 -14.03
N PHE A 945 14.77 -22.11 -13.75
CA PHE A 945 15.67 -22.14 -12.62
C PHE A 945 15.47 -20.90 -11.76
N MET A 946 15.48 -21.06 -10.44
CA MET A 946 15.67 -19.97 -9.49
C MET A 946 17.16 -19.87 -9.14
N VAL A 947 17.76 -18.71 -9.41
CA VAL A 947 19.13 -18.38 -9.06
C VAL A 947 19.10 -17.48 -7.83
N SER A 948 19.75 -17.91 -6.75
CA SER A 948 19.88 -17.16 -5.50
C SER A 948 21.33 -16.76 -5.26
N ILE A 949 21.60 -15.48 -5.01
CA ILE A 949 22.96 -14.92 -4.85
C ILE A 949 23.06 -14.24 -3.49
N ASP A 950 23.93 -14.73 -2.60
CA ASP A 950 24.15 -14.18 -1.25
C ASP A 950 25.11 -12.98 -1.28
N LEU A 951 24.57 -11.78 -1.48
CA LEU A 951 25.36 -10.55 -1.59
C LEU A 951 26.13 -10.21 -0.29
N PRO A 952 25.56 -10.32 0.93
CA PRO A 952 26.30 -10.08 2.16
C PRO A 952 27.57 -10.94 2.31
N SER A 953 27.50 -12.23 2.00
CA SER A 953 28.66 -13.13 2.09
C SER A 953 29.75 -12.79 1.07
N ILE A 954 29.37 -12.30 -0.11
CA ILE A 954 30.32 -11.85 -1.14
C ILE A 954 31.03 -10.56 -0.69
N LEU A 955 30.30 -9.60 -0.13
CA LEU A 955 30.84 -8.28 0.25
C LEU A 955 31.72 -8.33 1.51
N SER A 956 31.36 -9.16 2.50
CA SER A 956 32.11 -9.28 3.77
C SER A 956 33.53 -9.86 3.63
N ARG A 957 33.83 -10.57 2.53
CA ARG A 957 35.17 -11.12 2.25
C ARG A 957 36.02 -10.25 1.34
N GLY A 958 35.45 -9.22 0.72
CA GLY A 958 36.18 -8.26 -0.10
C GLY A 958 37.17 -7.39 0.69
N SER A 959 36.98 -7.27 2.01
CA SER A 959 37.84 -6.48 2.91
C SER A 959 39.17 -7.15 3.30
N ASP A 960 39.33 -8.45 3.04
CA ASP A 960 40.58 -9.20 3.34
C ASP A 960 41.60 -9.20 2.18
N PHE A 961 41.26 -8.62 1.03
CA PHE A 961 42.18 -8.49 -0.11
C PHE A 961 43.09 -7.26 0.00
N ASP A 962 44.18 -7.50 0.73
CA ASP A 962 45.52 -6.90 0.69
C ASP A 962 45.68 -5.38 0.95
N SER A 963 46.00 -5.09 2.21
CA SER A 963 46.62 -3.87 2.74
C SER A 963 48.09 -3.66 2.31
N ARG A 964 48.54 -4.24 1.18
CA ARG A 964 49.94 -4.14 0.69
C ARG A 964 50.17 -3.31 -0.58
N SER A 965 49.20 -2.51 -1.02
CA SER A 965 49.43 -1.48 -2.03
C SER A 965 49.25 -0.06 -1.49
N LYS A 966 49.90 0.27 -0.36
CA LYS A 966 50.33 1.66 -0.12
C LYS A 966 51.45 2.00 -1.11
N GLY A 967 51.07 2.21 -2.37
CA GLY A 967 51.91 2.74 -3.42
C GLY A 967 52.08 4.24 -3.24
N LYS A 968 53.33 4.66 -3.02
CA LYS A 968 53.86 6.03 -3.05
C LYS A 968 52.98 7.04 -3.79
N VAL A 969 52.70 8.16 -3.10
CA VAL A 969 52.46 9.45 -3.75
C VAL A 969 53.65 9.76 -4.65
N ILE A 970 53.48 9.59 -5.96
CA ILE A 970 54.36 10.17 -6.98
C ILE A 970 53.54 11.27 -7.63
N LYS A 971 53.89 12.51 -7.30
CA LYS A 971 53.60 13.68 -8.13
C LYS A 971 54.29 13.45 -9.47
N ASP A 972 53.53 13.04 -10.49
CA ASP A 972 53.67 13.55 -11.86
C ASP A 972 52.62 12.91 -12.76
N GLY A 973 51.95 13.76 -13.54
CA GLY A 973 50.73 13.45 -14.26
C GLY A 973 50.89 12.37 -15.33
N LYS A 974 50.07 11.32 -15.22
CA LYS A 974 49.52 10.55 -16.34
C LYS A 974 48.32 9.75 -15.84
N LYS A 975 47.17 9.98 -16.48
CA LYS A 975 45.88 9.31 -16.24
C LYS A 975 46.03 7.79 -16.34
N CYS A 976 45.70 7.08 -15.26
CA CYS A 976 45.33 5.66 -15.27
C CYS A 976 44.10 5.53 -14.36
N GLY A 977 43.11 4.76 -14.81
CA GLY A 977 41.73 4.78 -14.30
C GLY A 977 41.62 4.35 -12.83
N ASP A 978 41.20 5.30 -12.01
CA ASP A 978 40.75 5.10 -10.64
C ASP A 978 39.24 4.77 -10.62
N LEU A 979 38.83 4.14 -9.52
CA LEU A 979 37.45 3.81 -9.12
C LEU A 979 36.45 4.94 -9.49
N PHE A 980 35.60 4.72 -10.49
CA PHE A 980 34.46 5.60 -10.76
C PHE A 980 33.21 5.01 -10.11
N VAL A 981 32.75 5.64 -9.04
CA VAL A 981 31.32 5.68 -8.74
C VAL A 981 30.71 6.45 -9.91
N PHE A 982 29.96 5.75 -10.77
CA PHE A 982 29.21 6.42 -11.82
C PHE A 982 28.03 7.13 -11.17
N ASP A 983 28.22 8.43 -10.98
CA ASP A 983 27.24 9.40 -10.50
C ASP A 983 26.44 9.88 -11.72
N ASP A 984 25.59 9.00 -12.27
CA ASP A 984 24.69 9.32 -13.37
C ASP A 984 23.24 9.46 -12.84
N ASP A 985 22.79 10.72 -12.81
CA ASP A 985 21.42 11.27 -12.69
C ASP A 985 20.64 11.18 -11.35
N GLU A 986 20.49 12.36 -10.75
CA GLU A 986 19.54 12.93 -9.75
C GLU A 986 19.01 12.15 -8.51
N ASP A 987 19.20 10.84 -8.32
CA ASP A 987 18.74 10.13 -7.10
C ASP A 987 19.84 9.15 -6.58
N GLY A 988 20.77 9.65 -5.75
CA GLY A 988 22.00 8.97 -5.30
C GLY A 988 21.88 7.83 -4.26
N ASP A 989 20.80 7.06 -4.23
CA ASP A 989 20.54 6.07 -3.15
C ASP A 989 20.63 4.61 -3.63
N GLY A 990 21.79 4.08 -4.07
CA GLY A 990 21.90 2.63 -4.31
C GLY A 990 23.18 2.12 -4.98
N VAL A 991 23.45 0.82 -4.85
CA VAL A 991 24.64 0.16 -5.44
C VAL A 991 24.24 -0.71 -6.64
N VAL A 992 25.02 -0.60 -7.71
CA VAL A 992 24.86 -1.40 -8.93
C VAL A 992 25.55 -2.77 -8.77
N VAL A 993 24.80 -3.83 -9.06
CA VAL A 993 25.24 -5.23 -9.08
C VAL A 993 25.17 -5.74 -10.51
N ASP A 994 26.30 -6.17 -11.06
CA ASP A 994 26.42 -6.58 -12.47
C ASP A 994 26.70 -8.07 -12.61
N ILE A 995 25.73 -8.80 -13.14
CA ILE A 995 25.75 -10.27 -13.22
C ILE A 995 25.91 -10.69 -14.68
N GLY A 996 27.05 -11.25 -15.03
CA GLY A 996 27.27 -11.93 -16.31
C GLY A 996 26.84 -13.39 -16.25
N ILE A 997 26.04 -13.83 -17.21
CA ILE A 997 25.64 -15.22 -17.38
C ILE A 997 26.23 -15.72 -18.69
N LEU A 998 27.06 -16.77 -18.63
CA LEU A 998 27.55 -17.43 -19.84
C LEU A 998 26.40 -18.25 -20.44
N VAL A 999 25.99 -17.91 -21.66
CA VAL A 999 24.86 -18.55 -22.36
C VAL A 999 25.33 -19.48 -23.47
#